data_AF-A0A0N5BYT6-F1
#
_entry.id   AF-A0A0N5BYT6-F1
#
_cell.length_a   1.000
_cell.length_b   1.000
_cell.length_c   1.000
_cell.angle_alpha   90.00
_cell.angle_beta   90.00
_cell.angle_gamma   90.00
#
_symmetry.space_group_name_H-M   'P 1'
#
loop_
_entity.id
_entity.type
_entity.pdbx_description
1 polymer ?
#
loop_
_entity_poly.entity_id
_entity_poly.type
_entity_poly.pdbx_seq_one_letter_code
_entity_poly.pdbx_strand_id
1 'polypeptide(L)'
;MFFNFLFLFFCISYFNCQNNVTSQSTTMNKLNVGMFFPRNSSTQIYWQGYQNSAGAVLEAFRDAKKNYSILNNVTIEYYWVYNECVVSSTAGYFFEMITSENYSIDVMIGPPCTDTAPITGSIAAYYNFPVFLYGLGSVFNSFNDTTLYPTVTTVMSTYNYGARGLAEMIIKYKWTDISLLYMQSEKYLYMCEKFGTEFDNLISKTYDNANIVYKRAISNFTSSNLDFIADLVNRVSRIVVICLEEQDKLRSLMLAFFDNGMNSNEYVYINADVDMDYYVNHENMLLLKDYSNPPDGRDNDSYSMYKYMLHFQYSIQGGMSSKYNDLRILMPQLMGEAPFNCTTECGIYNVSSVYAPYLYDATYVYYACLAKAMADNKDNVPFKELARNGSLITQYSVGTYQGITGEFSIDSLFIRSATVTLGTYMNDGANVSNWVEAFVNNKNYSLKYLYTDPKTTIWESRGGEQPLNEPKCGYTNTNCPYDFIKKNPILFGLIILVCVIILIIVILLCLYFYIQKKREEEKQNDLWKINYNLLIKYEDHEKSMSMIQSKKSLVSAGQSSAKLLSKHNLEGRHRLFVYMNEYVMARIHDYQYILTRKDMAHLRSMRMMDHDNVNKLVGFSLNGPTLMSIWKYCNRGSLAEILTNESININIDGFFVYSLIKDTVEGLNFIHRSSIEVHGNMSSRNCLINERWQVKLSDYGIPFLRTFEEQKPEHLLWTAPEILRCDISHPNKESDI
;
A
#
# COMPACT_ATOMS: atom_id res chain seq x y z
N MET A 1 -100.21 55.04 -42.25
CA MET A 1 -99.83 53.90 -43.12
C MET A 1 -98.63 54.36 -43.93
N PHE A 2 -97.42 54.41 -43.37
CA PHE A 2 -96.69 53.36 -42.62
C PHE A 2 -96.35 52.16 -43.51
N PHE A 3 -95.05 51.83 -43.53
CA PHE A 3 -94.39 50.64 -44.07
C PHE A 3 -94.27 50.50 -45.59
N ASN A 4 -93.07 50.82 -46.13
CA ASN A 4 -92.22 49.88 -46.91
C ASN A 4 -91.17 50.52 -47.84
N PHE A 5 -90.68 51.73 -47.57
CA PHE A 5 -89.59 52.31 -48.39
C PHE A 5 -88.44 52.92 -47.56
N LEU A 6 -88.15 52.36 -46.39
CA LEU A 6 -87.06 52.83 -45.51
C LEU A 6 -86.23 51.71 -44.86
N PHE A 7 -85.93 50.63 -45.60
CA PHE A 7 -85.02 49.58 -45.11
C PHE A 7 -83.93 49.14 -46.11
N LEU A 8 -83.76 49.84 -47.24
CA LEU A 8 -82.82 49.43 -48.29
C LEU A 8 -81.77 50.49 -48.66
N PHE A 9 -81.65 51.58 -47.90
CA PHE A 9 -80.67 52.65 -48.17
C PHE A 9 -79.65 52.89 -47.05
N PHE A 10 -79.61 52.04 -46.02
CA PHE A 10 -78.65 52.13 -44.90
C PHE A 10 -77.71 50.91 -44.74
N CYS A 11 -77.52 50.11 -45.79
CA CYS A 11 -76.58 48.97 -45.77
C CYS A 11 -75.52 48.97 -46.88
N ILE A 12 -75.36 50.05 -47.67
CA ILE A 12 -74.38 50.10 -48.78
C ILE A 12 -73.21 51.07 -48.53
N SER A 13 -73.14 51.70 -47.34
CA SER A 13 -72.00 52.56 -46.94
C SER A 13 -71.18 52.03 -45.75
N TYR A 14 -71.40 50.78 -45.32
CA TYR A 14 -70.57 50.09 -44.32
C TYR A 14 -69.88 48.82 -44.87
N PHE A 15 -69.92 48.60 -46.19
CA PHE A 15 -69.31 47.43 -46.85
C PHE A 15 -68.19 47.78 -47.84
N ASN A 16 -67.60 48.98 -47.73
CA ASN A 16 -66.47 49.41 -48.56
C ASN A 16 -65.28 49.94 -47.74
N CYS A 17 -65.02 49.32 -46.57
CA CYS A 17 -63.76 49.51 -45.86
C CYS A 17 -63.37 48.25 -45.07
N GLN A 18 -63.26 47.11 -45.74
CA GLN A 18 -62.48 45.94 -45.32
C GLN A 18 -62.59 44.88 -46.42
N ASN A 19 -61.88 45.08 -47.53
CA ASN A 19 -61.49 44.02 -48.45
C ASN A 19 -60.32 44.54 -49.30
N ASN A 20 -59.24 44.88 -48.60
CA ASN A 20 -57.89 44.86 -49.13
C ASN A 20 -57.00 44.07 -48.15
N VAL A 21 -57.51 42.95 -47.66
CA VAL A 21 -56.63 41.85 -47.28
C VAL A 21 -56.43 41.10 -48.58
N THR A 22 -55.32 41.37 -49.25
CA THR A 22 -54.70 40.45 -50.18
C THR A 22 -54.75 39.06 -49.53
N SER A 23 -55.68 38.23 -49.96
CA SER A 23 -55.60 36.79 -49.77
C SER A 23 -54.42 36.33 -50.62
N GLN A 24 -53.21 36.51 -50.10
CA GLN A 24 -52.09 35.67 -50.49
C GLN A 24 -52.52 34.25 -50.15
N SER A 25 -52.98 33.53 -51.16
CA SER A 25 -52.89 32.08 -51.20
C SER A 25 -51.43 31.76 -50.89
N THR A 26 -51.12 31.47 -49.63
CA THR A 26 -49.81 30.97 -49.22
C THR A 26 -49.70 29.56 -49.77
N THR A 27 -49.22 29.45 -51.00
CA THR A 27 -48.80 28.19 -51.58
C THR A 27 -47.77 27.57 -50.63
N MET A 28 -48.14 26.50 -49.94
CA MET A 28 -47.21 25.81 -49.05
C MET A 28 -46.05 25.24 -49.87
N ASN A 29 -44.83 25.46 -49.40
CA ASN A 29 -43.64 24.90 -50.00
C ASN A 29 -43.61 23.39 -49.75
N LYS A 30 -43.40 22.61 -50.81
CA LYS A 30 -43.37 21.14 -50.73
C LYS A 30 -41.91 20.65 -50.72
N LEU A 31 -41.56 19.85 -49.73
CA LEU A 31 -40.24 19.28 -49.52
C LEU A 31 -40.29 17.75 -49.62
N ASN A 32 -39.43 17.17 -50.45
CA ASN A 32 -39.35 15.73 -50.65
C ASN A 32 -38.10 15.19 -49.93
N VAL A 33 -38.28 14.34 -48.92
CA VAL A 33 -37.19 13.80 -48.09
C VAL A 33 -36.93 12.35 -48.48
N GLY A 34 -35.71 12.05 -48.93
CA GLY A 34 -35.25 10.71 -49.27
C GLY A 34 -34.61 9.99 -48.08
N MET A 35 -34.85 8.70 -47.94
CA MET A 35 -34.28 7.86 -46.88
C MET A 35 -33.93 6.45 -47.37
N PHE A 36 -32.91 5.85 -46.77
CA PHE A 36 -32.57 4.44 -46.96
C PHE A 36 -32.67 3.67 -45.66
N PHE A 37 -33.25 2.47 -45.72
CA PHE A 37 -33.36 1.59 -44.58
C PHE A 37 -33.03 0.14 -44.96
N PRO A 38 -32.38 -0.63 -44.08
CA PRO A 38 -32.46 -2.07 -44.12
C PRO A 38 -33.83 -2.55 -43.60
N ARG A 39 -34.33 -3.66 -44.15
CA ARG A 39 -35.61 -4.27 -43.75
C ARG A 39 -35.48 -5.73 -43.36
N ASN A 40 -34.54 -6.48 -43.92
CA ASN A 40 -34.57 -7.95 -43.82
C ASN A 40 -33.66 -8.53 -42.72
N SER A 41 -32.47 -7.97 -42.50
CA SER A 41 -31.52 -8.51 -41.53
C SER A 41 -31.95 -8.19 -40.10
N SER A 42 -32.14 -9.20 -39.25
CA SER A 42 -32.51 -9.02 -37.84
C SER A 42 -31.53 -8.13 -37.08
N THR A 43 -30.24 -8.27 -37.36
CA THR A 43 -29.18 -7.42 -36.80
C THR A 43 -29.36 -5.97 -37.21
N GLN A 44 -29.58 -5.73 -38.51
CA GLN A 44 -29.81 -4.38 -39.01
C GLN A 44 -31.09 -3.78 -38.44
N ILE A 45 -32.14 -4.58 -38.23
CA ILE A 45 -33.40 -4.09 -37.65
C ILE A 45 -33.19 -3.61 -36.21
N TYR A 46 -32.41 -4.34 -35.41
CA TYR A 46 -32.11 -3.94 -34.05
C TYR A 46 -31.39 -2.58 -33.98
N TRP A 47 -30.42 -2.33 -34.86
CA TRP A 47 -29.65 -1.08 -34.86
C TRP A 47 -30.36 0.06 -35.58
N GLN A 48 -30.94 -0.17 -36.76
CA GLN A 48 -31.32 0.89 -37.70
C GLN A 48 -32.40 0.48 -38.74
N GLY A 49 -33.28 -0.47 -38.40
CA GLY A 49 -34.30 -1.00 -39.31
C GLY A 49 -35.40 -0.02 -39.70
N TYR A 50 -35.99 -0.22 -40.87
CA TYR A 50 -37.20 0.53 -41.24
C TYR A 50 -38.31 0.40 -40.17
N GLN A 51 -38.57 -0.84 -39.74
CA GLN A 51 -39.76 -1.21 -38.96
C GLN A 51 -39.89 -0.45 -37.64
N ASN A 52 -38.78 0.00 -37.08
CA ASN A 52 -38.70 0.57 -35.75
C ASN A 52 -37.76 1.80 -35.71
N SER A 53 -37.54 2.47 -36.84
CA SER A 53 -36.78 3.75 -36.86
C SER A 53 -37.48 4.85 -37.64
N ALA A 54 -38.15 4.54 -38.76
CA ALA A 54 -38.53 5.55 -39.74
C ALA A 54 -39.44 6.64 -39.18
N GLY A 55 -40.30 6.33 -38.21
CA GLY A 55 -41.20 7.26 -37.54
C GLY A 55 -40.50 8.43 -36.82
N ALA A 56 -39.21 8.29 -36.49
CA ALA A 56 -38.41 9.32 -35.83
C ALA A 56 -38.44 10.68 -36.56
N VAL A 57 -38.49 10.66 -37.90
CA VAL A 57 -38.50 11.88 -38.73
C VAL A 57 -39.76 12.72 -38.56
N LEU A 58 -40.88 12.08 -38.18
CA LEU A 58 -42.16 12.77 -37.94
C LEU A 58 -42.05 13.63 -36.69
N GLU A 59 -41.50 13.07 -35.60
CA GLU A 59 -41.31 13.79 -34.35
C GLU A 59 -40.26 14.89 -34.50
N ALA A 60 -39.18 14.64 -35.27
CA ALA A 60 -38.17 15.63 -35.58
C ALA A 60 -38.77 16.86 -36.28
N PHE A 61 -39.67 16.65 -37.24
CA PHE A 61 -40.34 17.76 -37.94
C PHE A 61 -41.31 18.53 -37.03
N ARG A 62 -42.06 17.82 -36.16
CA ARG A 62 -42.98 18.46 -35.21
C ARG A 62 -42.23 19.39 -34.27
N ASP A 63 -41.10 18.94 -33.72
CA ASP A 63 -40.29 19.75 -32.83
C ASP A 63 -39.56 20.87 -33.58
N ALA A 64 -39.07 20.63 -34.80
CA ALA A 64 -38.49 21.68 -35.64
C ALA A 64 -39.52 22.80 -35.94
N LYS A 65 -40.79 22.47 -36.22
CA LYS A 65 -41.84 23.48 -36.44
C LYS A 65 -42.12 24.35 -35.22
N LYS A 66 -42.04 23.77 -34.00
CA LYS A 66 -42.19 24.52 -32.75
C LYS A 66 -41.06 25.54 -32.58
N ASN A 67 -39.84 25.14 -32.93
CA ASN A 67 -38.64 25.97 -32.75
C ASN A 67 -38.41 26.97 -33.89
N TYR A 68 -38.88 26.65 -35.10
CA TYR A 68 -38.70 27.45 -36.31
C TYR A 68 -40.03 27.67 -37.02
N SER A 69 -40.73 28.75 -36.67
CA SER A 69 -42.07 29.06 -37.20
C SER A 69 -42.14 29.23 -38.72
N ILE A 70 -41.01 29.56 -39.38
CA ILE A 70 -40.91 29.64 -40.84
C ILE A 70 -41.20 28.29 -41.53
N LEU A 71 -40.98 27.18 -40.84
CA LEU A 71 -41.28 25.83 -41.33
C LEU A 71 -42.78 25.52 -41.36
N ASN A 72 -43.64 26.35 -40.74
CA ASN A 72 -45.10 26.18 -40.83
C ASN A 72 -45.63 26.30 -42.25
N ASN A 73 -44.90 27.00 -43.13
CA ASN A 73 -45.21 27.13 -44.55
C ASN A 73 -44.66 25.96 -45.40
N VAL A 74 -44.09 24.93 -44.76
CA VAL A 74 -43.51 23.75 -45.41
C VAL A 74 -44.36 22.51 -45.16
N THR A 75 -44.59 21.75 -46.22
CA THR A 75 -45.19 20.41 -46.23
C THR A 75 -44.14 19.40 -46.67
N ILE A 76 -44.18 18.20 -46.09
CA ILE A 76 -43.17 17.17 -46.32
C ILE A 76 -43.81 15.94 -46.94
N GLU A 77 -43.14 15.38 -47.95
CA GLU A 77 -43.35 14.03 -48.42
C GLU A 77 -42.08 13.21 -48.22
N TYR A 78 -42.24 12.02 -47.65
CA TYR A 78 -41.14 11.11 -47.39
C TYR A 78 -41.10 10.01 -48.45
N TYR A 79 -39.91 9.75 -48.96
CA TYR A 79 -39.59 8.70 -49.93
C TYR A 79 -38.53 7.81 -49.31
N TRP A 80 -38.80 6.52 -49.18
CA TRP A 80 -37.84 5.57 -48.63
C TRP A 80 -37.68 4.35 -49.53
N VAL A 81 -36.46 3.81 -49.55
CA VAL A 81 -36.12 2.60 -50.29
C VAL A 81 -35.39 1.63 -49.38
N TYR A 82 -35.70 0.35 -49.55
CA TYR A 82 -35.02 -0.73 -48.85
C TYR A 82 -33.77 -1.14 -49.63
N ASN A 83 -32.62 -0.59 -49.26
CA ASN A 83 -31.35 -0.85 -49.94
C ASN A 83 -30.59 -2.05 -49.34
N GLU A 84 -31.02 -2.55 -48.18
CA GLU A 84 -30.39 -3.67 -47.45
C GLU A 84 -28.88 -3.50 -47.23
N CYS A 85 -28.40 -2.26 -47.11
CA CYS A 85 -26.97 -1.92 -47.03
C CYS A 85 -26.14 -2.39 -48.24
N VAL A 86 -26.75 -2.60 -49.41
CA VAL A 86 -26.05 -3.03 -50.63
C VAL A 86 -25.58 -1.84 -51.46
N VAL A 87 -24.27 -1.76 -51.69
CA VAL A 87 -23.59 -0.66 -52.39
C VAL A 87 -24.16 -0.40 -53.79
N SER A 88 -24.31 -1.43 -54.63
CA SER A 88 -24.80 -1.28 -56.01
C SER A 88 -26.23 -0.75 -56.05
N SER A 89 -27.09 -1.27 -55.18
CA SER A 89 -28.49 -0.85 -55.08
C SER A 89 -28.59 0.60 -54.59
N THR A 90 -27.80 0.97 -53.57
CA THR A 90 -27.73 2.36 -53.09
C THR A 90 -27.33 3.32 -54.22
N ALA A 91 -26.29 2.99 -54.98
CA ALA A 91 -25.83 3.85 -56.07
C ALA A 91 -26.94 4.10 -57.10
N GLY A 92 -27.59 3.03 -57.56
CA GLY A 92 -28.68 3.11 -58.55
C GLY A 92 -29.89 3.88 -58.02
N TYR A 93 -30.42 3.48 -56.86
CA TYR A 93 -31.60 4.13 -56.30
C TYR A 93 -31.35 5.59 -55.94
N PHE A 94 -30.18 5.94 -55.39
CA PHE A 94 -29.90 7.32 -55.03
C PHE A 94 -29.80 8.22 -56.26
N PHE A 95 -29.14 7.74 -57.31
CA PHE A 95 -29.11 8.42 -58.59
C PHE A 95 -30.52 8.65 -59.13
N GLU A 96 -31.37 7.62 -59.18
CA GLU A 96 -32.76 7.73 -59.64
C GLU A 96 -33.58 8.70 -58.78
N MET A 97 -33.42 8.66 -57.46
CA MET A 97 -34.13 9.55 -56.54
C MET A 97 -33.73 11.03 -56.73
N ILE A 98 -32.50 11.33 -57.15
CA ILE A 98 -32.08 12.69 -57.47
C ILE A 98 -32.60 13.12 -58.86
N THR A 99 -32.47 12.26 -59.87
CA THR A 99 -32.66 12.65 -61.27
C THR A 99 -34.07 12.43 -61.83
N SER A 100 -34.90 11.63 -61.16
CA SER A 100 -36.26 11.32 -61.62
C SER A 100 -37.15 12.56 -61.68
N GLU A 101 -37.94 12.73 -62.74
CA GLU A 101 -38.87 13.85 -62.87
C GLU A 101 -40.10 13.73 -61.93
N ASN A 102 -40.50 12.49 -61.62
CA ASN A 102 -41.75 12.23 -60.88
C ASN A 102 -41.53 12.05 -59.36
N TYR A 103 -40.34 11.61 -58.95
CA TYR A 103 -40.05 11.22 -57.56
C TYR A 103 -38.76 11.88 -57.02
N SER A 104 -38.43 13.06 -57.55
CA SER A 104 -37.20 13.77 -57.19
C SER A 104 -37.20 14.21 -55.73
N ILE A 105 -36.24 13.73 -54.95
CA ILE A 105 -36.01 14.16 -53.57
C ILE A 105 -35.22 15.47 -53.52
N ASP A 106 -35.29 16.21 -52.41
CA ASP A 106 -34.56 17.46 -52.20
C ASP A 106 -33.45 17.35 -51.16
N VAL A 107 -33.53 16.34 -50.30
CA VAL A 107 -32.52 16.00 -49.30
C VAL A 107 -32.47 14.50 -49.09
N MET A 108 -31.31 13.99 -48.72
CA MET A 108 -31.12 12.62 -48.27
C MET A 108 -30.84 12.58 -46.77
N ILE A 109 -31.63 11.82 -46.01
CA ILE A 109 -31.34 11.47 -44.62
C ILE A 109 -30.89 10.00 -44.58
N GLY A 110 -29.63 9.77 -44.25
CA GLY A 110 -28.94 8.48 -44.40
C GLY A 110 -28.08 8.39 -45.68
N PRO A 111 -27.58 7.19 -46.03
CA PRO A 111 -27.90 5.89 -45.44
C PRO A 111 -27.29 5.66 -44.06
N PRO A 112 -27.85 4.70 -43.29
CA PRO A 112 -27.33 4.35 -41.96
C PRO A 112 -26.21 3.31 -41.99
N CYS A 113 -25.99 2.65 -43.13
CA CYS A 113 -25.00 1.59 -43.24
C CYS A 113 -23.62 2.14 -43.62
N THR A 114 -22.59 1.51 -43.07
CA THR A 114 -21.18 1.83 -43.28
C THR A 114 -20.87 1.88 -44.79
N ASP A 115 -20.93 0.76 -45.50
CA ASP A 115 -20.39 0.69 -46.87
C ASP A 115 -21.14 1.53 -47.91
N THR A 116 -22.39 1.92 -47.61
CA THR A 116 -23.22 2.68 -48.55
C THR A 116 -23.06 4.20 -48.41
N ALA A 117 -22.64 4.69 -47.25
CA ALA A 117 -22.56 6.13 -46.99
C ALA A 117 -21.52 6.86 -47.86
N PRO A 118 -20.28 6.35 -48.08
CA PRO A 118 -19.32 7.00 -48.97
C PRO A 118 -19.83 7.14 -50.41
N ILE A 119 -20.54 6.13 -50.92
CA ILE A 119 -21.09 6.13 -52.28
C ILE A 119 -22.19 7.17 -52.43
N THR A 120 -23.11 7.27 -51.46
CA THR A 120 -24.10 8.34 -51.40
C THR A 120 -23.41 9.71 -51.34
N GLY A 121 -22.38 9.86 -50.51
CA GLY A 121 -21.59 11.09 -50.41
C GLY A 121 -20.95 11.52 -51.73
N SER A 122 -20.34 10.59 -52.47
CA SER A 122 -19.69 10.89 -53.76
C SER A 122 -20.70 11.34 -54.82
N ILE A 123 -21.86 10.69 -54.91
CA ILE A 123 -22.93 11.09 -55.84
C ILE A 123 -23.48 12.46 -55.43
N ALA A 124 -23.69 12.68 -54.13
CA ALA A 124 -24.20 13.94 -53.61
C ALA A 124 -23.24 15.12 -53.87
N ALA A 125 -21.94 14.90 -53.72
CA ALA A 125 -20.92 15.90 -54.04
C ALA A 125 -20.99 16.34 -55.51
N TYR A 126 -21.18 15.39 -56.44
CA TYR A 126 -21.31 15.68 -57.86
C TYR A 126 -22.54 16.55 -58.19
N TYR A 127 -23.68 16.26 -57.55
CA TYR A 127 -24.93 17.00 -57.77
C TYR A 127 -25.10 18.24 -56.87
N ASN A 128 -24.12 18.56 -56.01
CA ASN A 128 -24.24 19.54 -54.93
C ASN A 128 -25.52 19.32 -54.08
N PHE A 129 -25.73 18.10 -53.60
CA PHE A 129 -26.97 17.66 -52.95
C PHE A 129 -26.76 17.43 -51.44
N PRO A 130 -27.67 17.88 -50.55
CA PRO A 130 -27.48 17.75 -49.11
C PRO A 130 -27.73 16.32 -48.63
N VAL A 131 -26.79 15.79 -47.85
CA VAL A 131 -26.88 14.48 -47.21
C VAL A 131 -26.61 14.60 -45.71
N PHE A 132 -27.54 14.12 -44.88
CA PHE A 132 -27.39 14.08 -43.43
C PHE A 132 -27.34 12.62 -42.96
N LEU A 133 -26.17 12.18 -42.54
CA LEU A 133 -25.92 10.81 -42.12
C LEU A 133 -26.29 10.60 -40.65
N TYR A 134 -26.77 9.39 -40.37
CA TYR A 134 -27.00 8.83 -39.04
C TYR A 134 -26.50 7.38 -39.02
N GLY A 135 -26.59 6.70 -37.88
CA GLY A 135 -26.12 5.32 -37.73
C GLY A 135 -24.63 5.15 -38.04
N LEU A 136 -24.24 3.91 -38.38
CA LEU A 136 -22.85 3.59 -38.75
C LEU A 136 -22.42 4.13 -40.11
N GLY A 137 -23.31 4.79 -40.84
CA GLY A 137 -22.95 5.59 -42.01
C GLY A 137 -22.15 6.84 -41.63
N SER A 138 -22.28 7.32 -40.39
CA SER A 138 -21.63 8.56 -39.92
C SER A 138 -20.22 8.37 -39.36
N VAL A 139 -19.84 7.14 -38.98
CA VAL A 139 -18.67 6.94 -38.10
C VAL A 139 -17.31 7.00 -38.80
N PHE A 140 -17.29 7.24 -40.12
CA PHE A 140 -16.09 7.19 -40.95
C PHE A 140 -15.23 8.44 -40.91
N ASN A 141 -13.93 8.21 -40.88
CA ASN A 141 -12.93 9.27 -40.97
C ASN A 141 -12.81 9.90 -42.37
N SER A 142 -13.27 9.22 -43.44
CA SER A 142 -13.18 9.76 -44.82
C SER A 142 -14.01 11.02 -45.03
N PHE A 143 -15.04 11.25 -44.22
CA PHE A 143 -15.85 12.47 -44.29
C PHE A 143 -15.15 13.72 -43.76
N ASN A 144 -13.99 13.57 -43.11
CA ASN A 144 -13.17 14.73 -42.73
C ASN A 144 -12.63 15.47 -43.96
N ASP A 145 -12.56 14.82 -45.12
CA ASP A 145 -12.14 15.43 -46.37
C ASP A 145 -13.32 16.14 -47.05
N THR A 146 -13.47 17.43 -46.76
CA THR A 146 -14.50 18.29 -47.34
C THR A 146 -14.30 18.54 -48.83
N THR A 147 -13.16 18.17 -49.42
CA THR A 147 -12.97 18.22 -50.87
C THR A 147 -13.65 17.05 -51.57
N LEU A 148 -13.75 15.90 -50.90
CA LEU A 148 -14.44 14.71 -51.39
C LEU A 148 -15.93 14.74 -51.05
N TYR A 149 -16.29 15.25 -49.87
CA TYR A 149 -17.67 15.22 -49.34
C TYR A 149 -18.16 16.60 -48.87
N PRO A 150 -18.19 17.64 -49.74
CA PRO A 150 -18.54 19.01 -49.35
C PRO A 150 -19.99 19.21 -48.90
N THR A 151 -20.88 18.26 -49.19
CA THR A 151 -22.33 18.37 -48.94
C THR A 151 -22.87 17.32 -47.97
N VAL A 152 -21.97 16.64 -47.25
CA VAL A 152 -22.32 15.59 -46.29
C VAL A 152 -22.15 16.13 -44.87
N THR A 153 -23.17 15.93 -44.04
CA THR A 153 -23.14 16.24 -42.61
C THR A 153 -23.34 14.96 -41.81
N THR A 154 -22.50 14.72 -40.79
CA THR A 154 -22.63 13.55 -39.90
C THR A 154 -23.17 13.96 -38.53
N VAL A 155 -24.21 13.28 -38.06
CA VAL A 155 -24.90 13.62 -36.78
C VAL A 155 -24.63 12.59 -35.68
N MET A 156 -23.92 11.51 -36.00
CA MET A 156 -23.12 10.73 -35.05
C MET A 156 -21.66 11.11 -35.19
N SER A 157 -20.89 10.99 -34.11
CA SER A 157 -19.46 11.29 -34.16
C SER A 157 -18.68 10.19 -34.87
N THR A 158 -17.48 10.50 -35.34
CA THR A 158 -16.59 9.51 -35.95
C THR A 158 -15.84 8.74 -34.87
N TYR A 159 -15.48 7.48 -35.19
CA TYR A 159 -14.62 6.71 -34.30
C TYR A 159 -13.22 7.32 -34.16
N ASN A 160 -12.76 8.08 -35.15
CA ASN A 160 -11.52 8.84 -35.05
C ASN A 160 -11.57 9.88 -33.91
N TYR A 161 -12.67 10.64 -33.78
CA TYR A 161 -12.80 11.65 -32.73
C TYR A 161 -12.88 11.01 -31.33
N GLY A 162 -13.64 9.91 -31.19
CA GLY A 162 -13.66 9.18 -29.92
C GLY A 162 -12.33 8.52 -29.58
N ALA A 163 -11.66 7.91 -30.56
CA ALA A 163 -10.33 7.33 -30.40
C ALA A 163 -9.30 8.39 -29.97
N ARG A 164 -9.40 9.61 -30.51
CA ARG A 164 -8.58 10.74 -30.06
C ARG A 164 -8.89 11.14 -28.62
N GLY A 165 -10.16 11.19 -28.23
CA GLY A 165 -10.53 11.43 -26.84
C GLY A 165 -9.91 10.40 -25.89
N LEU A 166 -9.98 9.11 -26.24
CA LEU A 166 -9.34 8.04 -25.47
C LEU A 166 -7.81 8.17 -25.42
N ALA A 167 -7.17 8.45 -26.55
CA ALA A 167 -5.73 8.61 -26.65
C ALA A 167 -5.23 9.78 -25.77
N GLU A 168 -5.90 10.93 -25.82
CA GLU A 168 -5.57 12.09 -24.97
C GLU A 168 -5.69 11.76 -23.48
N MET A 169 -6.70 10.97 -23.07
CA MET A 169 -6.84 10.51 -21.69
C MET A 169 -5.70 9.56 -21.28
N ILE A 170 -5.34 8.60 -22.13
CA ILE A 170 -4.26 7.63 -21.87
C ILE A 170 -2.90 8.36 -21.74
N ILE A 171 -2.60 9.26 -22.68
CA ILE A 171 -1.35 10.03 -22.70
C ILE A 171 -1.25 10.95 -21.49
N LYS A 172 -2.38 11.52 -21.04
CA LYS A 172 -2.41 12.33 -19.82
C LYS A 172 -1.91 11.56 -18.60
N TYR A 173 -2.21 10.27 -18.51
CA TYR A 173 -1.72 9.38 -17.46
C TYR A 173 -0.31 8.82 -17.71
N LYS A 174 0.38 9.28 -18.76
CA LYS A 174 1.72 8.81 -19.16
C LYS A 174 1.75 7.30 -19.42
N TRP A 175 0.65 6.76 -19.92
CA TRP A 175 0.56 5.39 -20.39
C TRP A 175 0.92 5.38 -21.88
N THR A 176 1.97 4.63 -22.21
CA THR A 176 2.63 4.68 -23.52
C THR A 176 2.69 3.31 -24.19
N ASP A 177 2.75 2.20 -23.45
CA ASP A 177 2.75 0.84 -23.99
C ASP A 177 1.37 0.20 -23.83
N ILE A 178 0.65 0.10 -24.95
CA ILE A 178 -0.76 -0.27 -24.95
C ILE A 178 -0.96 -1.62 -25.63
N SER A 179 -1.69 -2.53 -24.98
CA SER A 179 -2.27 -3.70 -25.64
C SER A 179 -3.68 -3.38 -26.13
N LEU A 180 -3.96 -3.62 -27.40
CA LEU A 180 -5.27 -3.43 -28.01
C LEU A 180 -5.92 -4.79 -28.33
N LEU A 181 -7.02 -5.09 -27.65
CA LEU A 181 -7.81 -6.29 -27.86
C LEU A 181 -9.21 -5.91 -28.34
N TYR A 182 -9.66 -6.48 -29.45
CA TYR A 182 -11.01 -6.21 -29.96
C TYR A 182 -11.62 -7.47 -30.58
N MET A 183 -12.93 -7.49 -30.77
CA MET A 183 -13.61 -8.57 -31.51
C MET A 183 -14.21 -8.10 -32.83
N GLN A 184 -14.56 -9.07 -33.65
CA GLN A 184 -15.39 -8.89 -34.82
C GLN A 184 -16.74 -9.56 -34.52
N SER A 185 -17.78 -8.75 -34.28
CA SER A 185 -19.15 -9.26 -34.09
C SER A 185 -20.06 -8.76 -35.21
N GLU A 186 -20.59 -9.68 -36.01
CA GLU A 186 -21.61 -9.34 -37.01
C GLU A 186 -22.87 -8.79 -36.33
N LYS A 187 -23.23 -9.31 -35.15
CA LYS A 187 -24.38 -8.86 -34.32
C LYS A 187 -24.27 -7.38 -33.92
N TYR A 188 -23.06 -6.85 -33.84
CA TYR A 188 -22.78 -5.44 -33.54
C TYR A 188 -22.16 -4.73 -34.74
N LEU A 189 -22.40 -5.21 -35.97
CA LEU A 189 -22.01 -4.53 -37.20
C LEU A 189 -20.52 -4.15 -37.27
N TYR A 190 -19.67 -4.96 -36.63
CA TYR A 190 -18.21 -4.81 -36.57
C TYR A 190 -17.76 -3.46 -35.98
N MET A 191 -18.50 -2.86 -35.03
CA MET A 191 -18.16 -1.55 -34.46
C MET A 191 -16.80 -1.56 -33.75
N CYS A 192 -16.53 -2.58 -32.93
CA CYS A 192 -15.25 -2.69 -32.23
C CYS A 192 -14.05 -2.89 -33.14
N GLU A 193 -14.21 -3.59 -34.27
CA GLU A 193 -13.15 -3.69 -35.28
C GLU A 193 -12.84 -2.33 -35.91
N LYS A 194 -13.88 -1.57 -36.27
CA LYS A 194 -13.74 -0.24 -36.87
C LYS A 194 -13.09 0.73 -35.90
N PHE A 195 -13.58 0.77 -34.65
CA PHE A 195 -13.00 1.61 -33.62
C PHE A 195 -11.55 1.21 -33.30
N GLY A 196 -11.28 -0.08 -33.11
CA GLY A 196 -9.93 -0.58 -32.84
C GLY A 196 -8.96 -0.26 -33.98
N THR A 197 -9.41 -0.30 -35.23
CA THR A 197 -8.61 0.08 -36.40
C THR A 197 -8.31 1.59 -36.42
N GLU A 198 -9.30 2.44 -36.13
CA GLU A 198 -9.10 3.88 -36.02
C GLU A 198 -8.17 4.25 -34.85
N PHE A 199 -8.34 3.60 -33.70
CA PHE A 199 -7.49 3.81 -32.53
C PHE A 199 -6.04 3.41 -32.78
N ASP A 200 -5.80 2.23 -33.38
CA ASP A 200 -4.46 1.78 -33.77
C ASP A 200 -3.80 2.74 -34.77
N ASN A 201 -4.55 3.13 -35.82
CA ASN A 201 -4.06 4.08 -36.82
C ASN A 201 -3.69 5.43 -36.20
N LEU A 202 -4.51 5.91 -35.25
CA LEU A 202 -4.28 7.19 -34.57
C LEU A 202 -3.05 7.14 -33.67
N ILE A 203 -2.95 6.13 -32.79
CA ILE A 203 -1.80 5.95 -31.90
C ILE A 203 -0.51 5.86 -32.71
N SER A 204 -0.50 4.98 -33.73
CA SER A 204 0.70 4.70 -34.53
C SER A 204 1.15 5.86 -35.43
N LYS A 205 0.26 6.78 -35.83
CA LYS A 205 0.60 7.87 -36.76
C LYS A 205 0.74 9.24 -36.11
N THR A 206 0.02 9.49 -35.01
CA THR A 206 -0.10 10.84 -34.44
C THR A 206 0.71 11.01 -33.16
N TYR A 207 0.97 9.94 -32.42
CA TYR A 207 1.59 10.04 -31.10
C TYR A 207 2.95 9.33 -31.05
N ASP A 208 4.04 10.11 -31.12
CA ASP A 208 5.41 9.58 -31.13
C ASP A 208 5.80 8.81 -29.86
N ASN A 209 5.15 9.14 -28.74
CA ASN A 209 5.48 8.61 -27.42
C ASN A 209 4.52 7.49 -26.97
N ALA A 210 3.60 7.02 -27.82
CA ALA A 210 2.66 5.96 -27.49
C ALA A 210 2.67 4.87 -28.57
N ASN A 211 2.70 3.62 -28.16
CA ASN A 211 2.83 2.47 -29.04
C ASN A 211 1.78 1.40 -28.73
N ILE A 212 1.20 0.83 -29.78
CA ILE A 212 0.46 -0.43 -29.67
C ILE A 212 1.49 -1.58 -29.67
N VAL A 213 1.83 -2.06 -28.48
CA VAL A 213 2.87 -3.11 -28.29
C VAL A 213 2.32 -4.52 -28.54
N TYR A 214 1.00 -4.68 -28.46
CA TYR A 214 0.31 -5.90 -28.82
C TYR A 214 -1.08 -5.58 -29.35
N LYS A 215 -1.49 -6.24 -30.44
CA LYS A 215 -2.80 -6.07 -31.07
C LYS A 215 -3.39 -7.43 -31.41
N ARG A 216 -4.65 -7.65 -31.05
CA ARG A 216 -5.36 -8.89 -31.41
C ARG A 216 -6.85 -8.68 -31.66
N ALA A 217 -7.30 -9.08 -32.85
CA ALA A 217 -8.70 -9.39 -33.11
C ALA A 217 -9.01 -10.80 -32.55
N ILE A 218 -9.83 -10.88 -31.51
CA ILE A 218 -10.20 -12.13 -30.85
C ILE A 218 -11.44 -12.70 -31.53
N SER A 219 -11.28 -13.82 -32.21
CA SER A 219 -12.38 -14.61 -32.78
C SER A 219 -12.63 -15.92 -32.03
N ASN A 220 -11.62 -16.43 -31.32
CA ASN A 220 -11.70 -17.66 -30.54
C ASN A 220 -11.63 -17.36 -29.03
N PHE A 221 -12.73 -17.62 -28.32
CA PHE A 221 -12.85 -17.38 -26.88
C PHE A 221 -12.74 -18.65 -26.03
N THR A 222 -12.10 -19.71 -26.54
CA THR A 222 -11.74 -20.87 -25.70
C THR A 222 -10.74 -20.47 -24.61
N SER A 223 -10.86 -21.05 -23.40
CA SER A 223 -9.97 -20.77 -22.26
C SER A 223 -8.49 -20.82 -22.63
N SER A 224 -8.03 -21.87 -23.32
CA SER A 224 -6.63 -22.01 -23.74
C SER A 224 -6.11 -20.87 -24.62
N ASN A 225 -6.97 -20.31 -25.48
CA ASN A 225 -6.60 -19.18 -26.32
C ASN A 225 -6.58 -17.86 -25.53
N LEU A 226 -7.53 -17.68 -24.61
CA LEU A 226 -7.57 -16.51 -23.74
C LEU A 226 -6.40 -16.49 -22.75
N ASP A 227 -6.01 -17.64 -22.20
CA ASP A 227 -4.81 -17.81 -21.38
C ASP A 227 -3.53 -17.45 -22.15
N PHE A 228 -3.44 -17.89 -23.40
CA PHE A 228 -2.32 -17.53 -24.27
C PHE A 228 -2.27 -16.02 -24.55
N ILE A 229 -3.42 -15.39 -24.80
CA ILE A 229 -3.52 -13.94 -24.97
C ILE A 229 -3.10 -13.22 -23.68
N ALA A 230 -3.56 -13.69 -22.52
CA ALA A 230 -3.19 -13.13 -21.22
C ALA A 230 -1.68 -13.20 -20.96
N ASP A 231 -1.03 -14.33 -21.22
CA ASP A 231 0.42 -14.48 -21.11
C ASP A 231 1.18 -13.51 -22.02
N LEU A 232 0.75 -13.35 -23.28
CA LEU A 232 1.37 -12.40 -24.20
C LEU A 232 1.22 -10.95 -23.72
N VAL A 233 0.01 -10.55 -23.30
CA VAL A 233 -0.27 -9.19 -22.81
C VAL A 233 0.55 -8.87 -21.55
N ASN A 234 0.62 -9.80 -20.60
CA ASN A 234 1.40 -9.67 -19.36
C ASN A 234 2.89 -9.40 -19.62
N ARG A 235 3.46 -9.97 -20.68
CA ARG A 235 4.89 -9.79 -21.02
C ARG A 235 5.24 -8.44 -21.61
N VAL A 236 4.27 -7.67 -22.09
CA VAL A 236 4.55 -6.48 -22.92
C VAL A 236 3.85 -5.20 -22.47
N SER A 237 2.79 -5.30 -21.65
CA SER A 237 2.04 -4.10 -21.24
C SER A 237 1.34 -4.26 -19.89
N ARG A 238 0.94 -3.13 -19.31
CA ARG A 238 0.01 -3.06 -18.16
C ARG A 238 -1.29 -2.32 -18.49
N ILE A 239 -1.33 -1.64 -19.62
CA ILE A 239 -2.46 -0.84 -20.08
C ILE A 239 -3.10 -1.58 -21.25
N VAL A 240 -4.33 -2.04 -21.06
CA VAL A 240 -5.04 -2.88 -22.03
C VAL A 240 -6.33 -2.18 -22.44
N VAL A 241 -6.41 -1.75 -23.70
CA VAL A 241 -7.64 -1.24 -24.30
C VAL A 241 -8.39 -2.43 -24.90
N ILE A 242 -9.66 -2.58 -24.51
CA ILE A 242 -10.51 -3.72 -24.84
C ILE A 242 -11.77 -3.19 -25.49
N CYS A 243 -12.13 -3.68 -26.66
CA CYS A 243 -13.44 -3.41 -27.27
C CYS A 243 -14.13 -4.73 -27.58
N LEU A 244 -15.03 -5.15 -26.70
CA LEU A 244 -15.80 -6.39 -26.82
C LEU A 244 -17.28 -6.08 -26.56
N GLU A 245 -18.11 -6.15 -27.60
CA GLU A 245 -19.52 -5.81 -27.50
C GLU A 245 -20.36 -6.91 -26.80
N GLU A 246 -19.88 -8.15 -26.84
CA GLU A 246 -20.55 -9.30 -26.23
C GLU A 246 -20.08 -9.49 -24.79
N GLN A 247 -21.00 -9.31 -23.84
CA GLN A 247 -20.68 -9.33 -22.41
C GLN A 247 -20.13 -10.66 -21.90
N ASP A 248 -20.59 -11.80 -22.44
CA ASP A 248 -20.07 -13.12 -22.11
C ASP A 248 -18.61 -13.29 -22.56
N LYS A 249 -18.25 -12.66 -23.69
CA LYS A 249 -16.88 -12.65 -24.22
C LYS A 249 -15.96 -11.75 -23.39
N LEU A 250 -16.44 -10.57 -23.01
CA LEU A 250 -15.73 -9.68 -22.08
C LEU A 250 -15.50 -10.38 -20.73
N ARG A 251 -16.54 -11.02 -20.17
CA ARG A 251 -16.45 -11.84 -18.95
C ARG A 251 -15.36 -12.91 -19.07
N SER A 252 -15.39 -13.69 -20.15
CA SER A 252 -14.43 -14.77 -20.37
C SER A 252 -12.99 -14.25 -20.42
N LEU A 253 -12.76 -13.09 -21.07
CA LEU A 253 -11.44 -12.46 -21.11
C LEU A 253 -11.00 -11.93 -19.73
N MET A 254 -11.91 -11.31 -18.96
CA MET A 254 -11.61 -10.84 -17.61
C MET A 254 -11.27 -11.98 -16.65
N LEU A 255 -11.97 -13.12 -16.75
CA LEU A 255 -11.64 -14.32 -15.98
C LEU A 255 -10.29 -14.90 -16.38
N ALA A 256 -9.93 -14.91 -17.67
CA ALA A 256 -8.60 -15.33 -18.10
C ALA A 256 -7.49 -14.44 -17.53
N PHE A 257 -7.69 -13.11 -17.49
CA PHE A 257 -6.75 -12.21 -16.81
C PHE A 257 -6.66 -12.48 -15.31
N PHE A 258 -7.79 -12.74 -14.65
CA PHE A 258 -7.80 -13.14 -13.24
C PHE A 258 -7.01 -14.43 -13.00
N ASP A 259 -7.24 -15.46 -13.81
CA ASP A 259 -6.59 -16.78 -13.69
C ASP A 259 -5.08 -16.71 -13.93
N ASN A 260 -4.64 -15.75 -14.74
CA ASN A 260 -3.21 -15.47 -14.99
C ASN A 260 -2.59 -14.48 -13.99
N GLY A 261 -3.28 -14.16 -12.88
CA GLY A 261 -2.78 -13.29 -11.81
C GLY A 261 -2.65 -11.82 -12.20
N MET A 262 -3.39 -11.38 -13.22
CA MET A 262 -3.39 -10.00 -13.71
C MET A 262 -4.47 -9.13 -13.02
N ASN A 263 -4.90 -9.53 -11.84
CA ASN A 263 -5.86 -8.85 -10.97
C ASN A 263 -5.15 -8.03 -9.87
N SER A 264 -4.16 -7.22 -10.26
CA SER A 264 -3.32 -6.42 -9.35
C SER A 264 -3.37 -4.92 -9.68
N ASN A 265 -2.90 -4.09 -8.75
CA ASN A 265 -2.83 -2.63 -8.94
C ASN A 265 -1.91 -2.20 -10.09
N GLU A 266 -1.12 -3.11 -10.69
CA GLU A 266 -0.29 -2.82 -11.86
C GLU A 266 -1.14 -2.63 -13.13
N TYR A 267 -2.30 -3.26 -13.24
CA TYR A 267 -3.05 -3.34 -14.51
C TYR A 267 -4.16 -2.31 -14.62
N VAL A 268 -4.40 -1.83 -15.84
CA VAL A 268 -5.56 -1.02 -16.20
C VAL A 268 -6.21 -1.63 -17.43
N TYR A 269 -7.49 -1.98 -17.31
CA TYR A 269 -8.29 -2.50 -18.41
C TYR A 269 -9.30 -1.43 -18.82
N ILE A 270 -9.14 -0.84 -20.00
CA ILE A 270 -10.09 0.16 -20.50
C ILE A 270 -11.06 -0.56 -21.42
N ASN A 271 -12.28 -0.82 -20.93
CA ASN A 271 -13.37 -1.32 -21.76
C ASN A 271 -13.95 -0.15 -22.57
N ALA A 272 -13.71 -0.16 -23.87
CA ALA A 272 -14.21 0.82 -24.81
C ALA A 272 -15.58 0.37 -25.34
N ASP A 273 -16.61 1.03 -24.84
CA ASP A 273 -17.96 0.95 -25.34
C ASP A 273 -18.19 2.03 -26.41
N VAL A 274 -18.43 1.57 -27.62
CA VAL A 274 -18.36 2.39 -28.85
C VAL A 274 -19.66 2.33 -29.65
N ASP A 275 -20.69 1.73 -29.09
CA ASP A 275 -21.99 1.60 -29.75
C ASP A 275 -22.73 2.94 -29.84
N MET A 276 -22.35 3.92 -29.01
CA MET A 276 -23.01 5.22 -28.87
C MET A 276 -24.49 5.10 -28.47
N ASP A 277 -24.84 4.08 -27.67
CA ASP A 277 -26.14 3.96 -27.02
C ASP A 277 -26.18 4.76 -25.71
N TYR A 278 -27.38 5.07 -25.25
CA TYR A 278 -27.64 5.76 -23.99
C TYR A 278 -27.37 4.87 -22.77
N TYR A 279 -27.41 3.54 -22.96
CA TYR A 279 -27.17 2.57 -21.91
C TYR A 279 -25.72 2.12 -21.92
N VAL A 280 -25.15 1.95 -20.73
CA VAL A 280 -23.74 1.63 -20.49
C VAL A 280 -23.33 0.21 -20.94
N ASN A 281 -24.30 -0.65 -21.28
CA ASN A 281 -24.06 -2.10 -21.40
C ASN A 281 -25.19 -2.83 -22.13
N HIS A 282 -26.32 -3.04 -21.44
CA HIS A 282 -27.60 -3.56 -21.94
C HIS A 282 -28.68 -3.23 -20.93
N GLU A 283 -29.89 -2.92 -21.38
CA GLU A 283 -31.01 -2.61 -20.48
C GLU A 283 -31.23 -3.71 -19.43
N ASN A 284 -31.07 -3.35 -18.15
CA ASN A 284 -31.31 -4.20 -16.97
C ASN A 284 -30.39 -5.42 -16.81
N MET A 285 -29.21 -5.45 -17.44
CA MET A 285 -28.20 -6.49 -17.21
C MET A 285 -26.97 -5.94 -16.47
N LEU A 286 -26.45 -6.74 -15.54
CA LEU A 286 -25.18 -6.45 -14.86
C LEU A 286 -24.03 -6.90 -15.75
N LEU A 287 -23.02 -6.05 -15.91
CA LEU A 287 -21.79 -6.43 -16.60
C LEU A 287 -21.12 -7.61 -15.89
N LEU A 288 -20.31 -8.36 -16.63
CA LEU A 288 -19.54 -9.51 -16.14
C LEU A 288 -20.33 -10.62 -15.43
N LYS A 289 -21.63 -10.53 -15.22
CA LYS A 289 -22.42 -11.57 -14.56
C LYS A 289 -22.60 -12.78 -15.47
N ASP A 290 -22.52 -13.99 -14.90
CA ASP A 290 -22.94 -15.18 -15.63
C ASP A 290 -24.48 -15.33 -15.60
N TYR A 291 -25.06 -15.43 -16.80
CA TYR A 291 -26.48 -15.69 -17.03
C TYR A 291 -26.73 -17.11 -17.57
N SER A 292 -25.70 -17.94 -17.67
CA SER A 292 -25.81 -19.33 -18.09
C SER A 292 -26.56 -20.17 -17.05
N ASN A 293 -27.15 -21.28 -17.50
CA ASN A 293 -27.88 -22.22 -16.65
C ASN A 293 -27.40 -23.65 -16.92
N PRO A 294 -26.71 -24.32 -15.96
CA PRO A 294 -26.34 -23.82 -14.63
C PRO A 294 -25.21 -22.76 -14.70
N PRO A 295 -25.14 -21.83 -13.71
CA PRO A 295 -24.09 -20.83 -13.66
C PRO A 295 -22.72 -21.44 -13.33
N ASP A 296 -21.65 -20.79 -13.78
CA ASP A 296 -20.25 -21.19 -13.61
C ASP A 296 -19.71 -21.02 -12.17
N GLY A 297 -20.43 -20.26 -11.33
CA GLY A 297 -20.08 -19.99 -9.94
C GLY A 297 -18.93 -18.99 -9.73
N ARG A 298 -18.51 -18.26 -10.77
CA ARG A 298 -17.32 -17.37 -10.77
C ARG A 298 -17.63 -15.87 -10.79
N ASP A 299 -18.86 -15.48 -10.48
CA ASP A 299 -19.26 -14.07 -10.47
C ASP A 299 -18.38 -13.22 -9.53
N ASN A 300 -18.04 -13.73 -8.35
CA ASN A 300 -17.15 -13.02 -7.40
C ASN A 300 -15.75 -12.76 -7.99
N ASP A 301 -15.18 -13.73 -8.71
CA ASP A 301 -13.86 -13.56 -9.35
C ASP A 301 -13.94 -12.45 -10.40
N SER A 302 -15.00 -12.47 -11.23
CA SER A 302 -15.20 -11.46 -12.26
C SER A 302 -15.47 -10.07 -11.69
N TYR A 303 -16.29 -9.94 -10.64
CA TYR A 303 -16.60 -8.66 -10.03
C TYR A 303 -15.37 -8.06 -9.33
N SER A 304 -14.44 -8.89 -8.85
CA SER A 304 -13.17 -8.42 -8.33
C SER A 304 -12.34 -7.65 -9.36
N MET A 305 -12.58 -7.87 -10.66
CA MET A 305 -11.89 -7.18 -11.75
C MET A 305 -12.36 -5.74 -11.95
N TYR A 306 -13.56 -5.35 -11.50
CA TYR A 306 -14.06 -3.97 -11.66
C TYR A 306 -13.11 -2.92 -11.12
N LYS A 307 -12.42 -3.25 -10.03
CA LYS A 307 -11.38 -2.40 -9.44
C LYS A 307 -10.29 -1.99 -10.43
N TYR A 308 -10.01 -2.83 -11.42
CA TYR A 308 -8.96 -2.63 -12.41
C TYR A 308 -9.48 -2.15 -13.77
N MET A 309 -10.80 -2.12 -13.93
CA MET A 309 -11.47 -1.75 -15.17
C MET A 309 -11.89 -0.28 -15.18
N LEU A 310 -11.69 0.36 -16.32
CA LEU A 310 -12.23 1.67 -16.64
C LEU A 310 -13.24 1.50 -17.78
N HIS A 311 -14.33 2.25 -17.74
CA HIS A 311 -15.34 2.28 -18.80
C HIS A 311 -15.15 3.54 -19.65
N PHE A 312 -14.97 3.37 -20.95
CA PHE A 312 -14.92 4.44 -21.94
C PHE A 312 -16.20 4.41 -22.77
N GLN A 313 -16.88 5.55 -22.92
CA GLN A 313 -18.12 5.65 -23.71
C GLN A 313 -18.34 7.05 -24.29
N TYR A 314 -19.24 7.16 -25.26
CA TYR A 314 -19.72 8.46 -25.77
C TYR A 314 -20.79 9.04 -24.84
N SER A 315 -20.71 10.34 -24.56
CA SER A 315 -21.66 11.04 -23.70
C SER A 315 -22.90 11.45 -24.48
N ILE A 316 -24.07 11.11 -23.94
CA ILE A 316 -25.40 11.47 -24.46
C ILE A 316 -26.13 12.38 -23.46
N GLN A 317 -25.38 13.23 -22.75
CA GLN A 317 -25.92 14.13 -21.73
C GLN A 317 -26.31 15.51 -22.30
N GLY A 318 -27.18 16.23 -21.58
CA GLY A 318 -27.68 17.55 -22.00
C GLY A 318 -28.78 17.48 -23.06
N GLY A 319 -29.07 18.61 -23.72
CA GLY A 319 -30.04 18.61 -24.82
C GLY A 319 -31.44 18.20 -24.39
N MET A 320 -32.06 17.37 -25.22
CA MET A 320 -33.34 16.71 -24.98
C MET A 320 -33.16 15.24 -24.59
N SER A 321 -32.03 14.86 -23.98
CA SER A 321 -31.76 13.45 -23.61
C SER A 321 -32.78 12.85 -22.65
N SER A 322 -33.50 13.67 -21.89
CA SER A 322 -34.64 13.21 -21.08
C SER A 322 -35.78 12.59 -21.90
N LYS A 323 -35.91 12.95 -23.18
CA LYS A 323 -36.90 12.40 -24.12
C LYS A 323 -36.39 11.17 -24.90
N TYR A 324 -35.14 10.73 -24.67
CA TYR A 324 -34.55 9.60 -25.40
C TYR A 324 -35.45 8.37 -25.33
N ASN A 325 -35.83 7.96 -24.12
CA ASN A 325 -36.69 6.79 -23.91
C ASN A 325 -38.13 7.01 -24.40
N ASP A 326 -38.65 8.24 -24.26
CA ASP A 326 -40.00 8.58 -24.73
C ASP A 326 -40.11 8.37 -26.25
N LEU A 327 -39.12 8.84 -27.02
CA LEU A 327 -39.08 8.61 -28.47
C LEU A 327 -39.03 7.12 -28.80
N ARG A 328 -38.18 6.35 -28.09
CA ARG A 328 -38.03 4.92 -28.35
C ARG A 328 -39.32 4.15 -28.12
N ILE A 329 -40.04 4.44 -27.03
CA ILE A 329 -41.31 3.79 -26.69
C ILE A 329 -42.46 4.26 -27.61
N LEU A 330 -42.43 5.51 -28.06
CA LEU A 330 -43.45 6.06 -28.96
C LEU A 330 -43.36 5.53 -30.40
N MET A 331 -42.25 4.90 -30.78
CA MET A 331 -41.96 4.48 -32.15
C MET A 331 -43.06 3.65 -32.83
N PRO A 332 -43.68 2.64 -32.18
CA PRO A 332 -44.74 1.85 -32.82
C PRO A 332 -45.95 2.70 -33.20
N GLN A 333 -46.27 3.71 -32.38
CA GLN A 333 -47.32 4.68 -32.70
C GLN A 333 -46.92 5.54 -33.90
N LEU A 334 -45.70 6.09 -33.92
CA LEU A 334 -45.19 6.91 -35.03
C LEU A 334 -45.17 6.15 -36.36
N MET A 335 -44.79 4.87 -36.33
CA MET A 335 -44.81 4.00 -37.51
C MET A 335 -46.22 3.74 -38.04
N GLY A 336 -47.22 3.75 -37.15
CA GLY A 336 -48.63 3.64 -37.53
C GLY A 336 -49.22 4.90 -38.17
N GLU A 337 -48.54 6.05 -38.07
CA GLU A 337 -48.98 7.30 -38.66
C GLU A 337 -48.64 7.40 -40.16
N ALA A 338 -49.37 8.24 -40.88
CA ALA A 338 -49.04 8.58 -42.26
C ALA A 338 -47.68 9.32 -42.32
N PRO A 339 -46.82 9.04 -43.32
CA PRO A 339 -47.07 8.22 -44.50
C PRO A 339 -46.74 6.72 -44.33
N PHE A 340 -46.16 6.30 -43.21
CA PHE A 340 -45.65 4.93 -43.04
C PHE A 340 -46.77 3.90 -42.91
N ASN A 341 -47.86 4.23 -42.19
CA ASN A 341 -49.04 3.38 -41.98
C ASN A 341 -48.70 1.91 -41.63
N CYS A 342 -47.56 1.70 -40.97
CA CYS A 342 -47.03 0.40 -40.66
C CYS A 342 -47.50 -0.02 -39.27
N THR A 343 -48.55 -0.83 -39.24
CA THR A 343 -49.16 -1.30 -37.98
C THR A 343 -48.82 -2.75 -37.68
N THR A 344 -48.98 -3.65 -38.66
CA THR A 344 -48.81 -5.10 -38.44
C THR A 344 -47.34 -5.52 -38.37
N GLU A 345 -46.53 -5.14 -39.36
CA GLU A 345 -45.09 -5.48 -39.39
C GLU A 345 -44.31 -4.74 -38.30
N CYS A 346 -44.62 -3.46 -38.09
CA CYS A 346 -43.90 -2.62 -37.12
C CYS A 346 -44.40 -2.80 -35.69
N GLY A 347 -45.66 -3.21 -35.50
CA GLY A 347 -46.28 -3.40 -34.18
C GLY A 347 -45.74 -4.58 -33.37
N ILE A 348 -44.85 -5.41 -33.94
CA ILE A 348 -44.16 -6.47 -33.19
C ILE A 348 -43.01 -5.94 -32.32
N TYR A 349 -42.54 -4.72 -32.59
CA TYR A 349 -41.47 -4.08 -31.85
C TYR A 349 -42.06 -3.15 -30.80
N ASN A 350 -41.65 -3.31 -29.54
CA ASN A 350 -42.13 -2.48 -28.44
C ASN A 350 -41.32 -1.18 -28.26
N VAL A 351 -40.12 -1.12 -28.81
CA VAL A 351 -39.21 0.02 -28.77
C VAL A 351 -38.54 0.21 -30.12
N SER A 352 -38.05 1.42 -30.36
CA SER A 352 -37.28 1.73 -31.57
C SER A 352 -35.97 0.94 -31.65
N SER A 353 -35.36 0.97 -32.84
CA SER A 353 -33.96 0.61 -33.00
C SER A 353 -33.05 1.53 -32.17
N VAL A 354 -31.80 1.09 -31.93
CA VAL A 354 -30.82 1.86 -31.15
C VAL A 354 -30.50 3.22 -31.81
N TYR A 355 -30.42 3.28 -33.14
CA TYR A 355 -30.08 4.51 -33.87
C TYR A 355 -31.25 5.35 -34.37
N ALA A 356 -32.49 5.01 -34.01
CA ALA A 356 -33.64 5.87 -34.32
C ALA A 356 -33.55 7.29 -33.69
N PRO A 357 -33.01 7.48 -32.47
CA PRO A 357 -32.75 8.82 -31.92
C PRO A 357 -31.74 9.63 -32.76
N TYR A 358 -30.74 8.99 -33.37
CA TYR A 358 -29.81 9.68 -34.26
C TYR A 358 -30.45 10.02 -35.62
N LEU A 359 -31.40 9.21 -36.10
CA LEU A 359 -32.23 9.57 -37.25
C LEU A 359 -33.09 10.81 -36.95
N TYR A 360 -33.68 10.88 -35.75
CA TYR A 360 -34.37 12.09 -35.29
C TYR A 360 -33.43 13.30 -35.36
N ASP A 361 -32.24 13.20 -34.75
CA ASP A 361 -31.31 14.33 -34.67
C ASP A 361 -30.81 14.74 -36.07
N ALA A 362 -30.48 13.78 -36.94
CA ALA A 362 -30.08 14.08 -38.32
C ALA A 362 -31.15 14.86 -39.09
N THR A 363 -32.40 14.45 -38.93
CA THR A 363 -33.54 15.10 -39.57
C THR A 363 -33.80 16.49 -38.97
N TYR A 364 -33.73 16.60 -37.64
CA TYR A 364 -33.92 17.86 -36.92
C TYR A 364 -32.87 18.91 -37.30
N VAL A 365 -31.59 18.50 -37.37
CA VAL A 365 -30.49 19.36 -37.82
C VAL A 365 -30.77 19.87 -39.23
N TYR A 366 -31.16 19.00 -40.17
CA TYR A 366 -31.48 19.43 -41.53
C TYR A 366 -32.60 20.48 -41.55
N TYR A 367 -33.71 20.27 -40.81
CA TYR A 367 -34.80 21.25 -40.76
C TYR A 367 -34.37 22.58 -40.15
N ALA A 368 -33.50 22.56 -39.13
CA ALA A 368 -32.91 23.78 -38.59
C ALA A 368 -32.04 24.50 -39.65
N CYS A 369 -31.27 23.77 -40.46
CA CYS A 369 -30.49 24.33 -41.56
C CYS A 369 -31.38 24.94 -42.64
N LEU A 370 -32.44 24.23 -43.04
CA LEU A 370 -33.41 24.72 -44.01
C LEU A 370 -34.12 25.99 -43.52
N ALA A 371 -34.51 26.03 -42.24
CA ALA A 371 -35.12 27.21 -41.63
C ALA A 371 -34.19 28.43 -41.67
N LYS A 372 -32.89 28.25 -41.35
CA LYS A 372 -31.88 29.30 -41.45
C LYS A 372 -31.73 29.78 -42.90
N ALA A 373 -31.59 28.84 -43.84
CA ALA A 373 -31.45 29.16 -45.26
C ALA A 373 -32.67 29.94 -45.79
N MET A 374 -33.89 29.57 -45.38
CA MET A 374 -35.13 30.27 -45.76
C MET A 374 -35.19 31.69 -45.17
N ALA A 375 -34.72 31.86 -43.93
CA ALA A 375 -34.68 33.17 -43.28
C ALA A 375 -33.66 34.12 -43.92
N ASP A 376 -32.53 33.57 -44.39
CA ASP A 376 -31.45 34.33 -45.02
C ASP A 376 -31.65 34.55 -46.53
N ASN A 377 -32.71 33.99 -47.13
CA ASN A 377 -32.98 34.02 -48.57
C ASN A 377 -33.42 35.41 -49.08
N LYS A 378 -32.49 36.38 -49.08
CA LYS A 378 -32.72 37.77 -49.52
C LYS A 378 -32.91 37.90 -51.03
N ASP A 379 -32.32 36.98 -51.80
CA ASP A 379 -32.34 36.99 -53.27
C ASP A 379 -33.59 36.29 -53.86
N ASN A 380 -34.53 35.85 -53.01
CA ASN A 380 -35.75 35.13 -53.40
C ASN A 380 -35.47 33.89 -54.27
N VAL A 381 -34.39 33.15 -53.96
CA VAL A 381 -34.09 31.87 -54.59
C VAL A 381 -35.29 30.92 -54.42
N PRO A 382 -35.72 30.19 -55.45
CA PRO A 382 -36.83 29.23 -55.34
C PRO A 382 -36.60 28.22 -54.22
N PHE A 383 -37.66 27.89 -53.46
CA PHE A 383 -37.56 26.99 -52.29
C PHE A 383 -36.88 25.65 -52.60
N LYS A 384 -37.21 25.04 -53.74
CA LYS A 384 -36.63 23.76 -54.16
C LYS A 384 -35.12 23.85 -54.44
N GLU A 385 -34.68 24.94 -55.05
CA GLU A 385 -33.26 25.18 -55.32
C GLU A 385 -32.49 25.42 -54.01
N LEU A 386 -33.11 26.18 -53.08
CA LEU A 386 -32.56 26.40 -51.75
C LEU A 386 -32.43 25.09 -50.95
N ALA A 387 -33.48 24.28 -50.91
CA ALA A 387 -33.51 23.01 -50.18
C ALA A 387 -32.53 21.97 -50.73
N ARG A 388 -32.23 22.03 -52.04
CA ARG A 388 -31.28 21.16 -52.74
C ARG A 388 -29.84 21.65 -52.74
N ASN A 389 -29.58 22.88 -52.34
CA ASN A 389 -28.22 23.41 -52.36
C ASN A 389 -27.40 22.81 -51.21
N GLY A 390 -26.73 21.69 -51.49
CA GLY A 390 -25.98 20.91 -50.51
C GLY A 390 -24.91 21.75 -49.81
N SER A 391 -24.09 22.46 -50.56
CA SER A 391 -23.02 23.30 -50.00
C SER A 391 -23.56 24.37 -49.05
N LEU A 392 -24.69 25.02 -49.39
CA LEU A 392 -25.31 26.03 -48.55
C LEU A 392 -25.92 25.41 -47.27
N ILE A 393 -26.72 24.36 -47.43
CA ILE A 393 -27.41 23.70 -46.31
C ILE A 393 -26.41 23.11 -45.33
N THR A 394 -25.37 22.44 -45.83
CA THR A 394 -24.30 21.86 -45.02
C THR A 394 -23.50 22.94 -44.28
N GLN A 395 -23.27 24.12 -44.87
CA GLN A 395 -22.66 25.25 -44.15
C GLN A 395 -23.49 25.72 -42.95
N TYR A 396 -24.82 25.76 -43.09
CA TYR A 396 -25.72 26.10 -41.98
C TYR A 396 -25.78 25.06 -40.86
N SER A 397 -25.24 23.86 -41.11
CA SER A 397 -25.17 22.80 -40.11
C SER A 397 -24.18 23.11 -39.00
N VAL A 398 -23.15 23.93 -39.23
CA VAL A 398 -22.14 24.27 -38.22
C VAL A 398 -22.78 25.01 -37.05
N GLY A 399 -22.58 24.49 -35.83
CA GLY A 399 -23.16 25.07 -34.62
C GLY A 399 -23.53 24.02 -33.56
N THR A 400 -24.16 24.47 -32.48
CA THR A 400 -24.60 23.63 -31.36
C THR A 400 -26.10 23.34 -31.45
N TYR A 401 -26.48 22.11 -31.17
CA TYR A 401 -27.85 21.61 -31.22
C TYR A 401 -28.24 20.97 -29.89
N GLN A 402 -29.52 21.14 -29.55
CA GLN A 402 -30.16 20.46 -28.43
C GLN A 402 -30.90 19.25 -29.01
N GLY A 403 -30.20 18.13 -29.16
CA GLY A 403 -30.77 16.90 -29.74
C GLY A 403 -31.32 15.93 -28.70
N ILE A 404 -32.02 14.90 -29.15
CA ILE A 404 -32.47 13.81 -28.29
C ILE A 404 -31.28 12.95 -27.85
N THR A 405 -30.20 12.89 -28.64
CA THR A 405 -28.95 12.22 -28.26
C THR A 405 -27.97 13.14 -27.51
N GLY A 406 -28.51 14.05 -26.70
CA GLY A 406 -27.73 14.99 -25.90
C GLY A 406 -27.47 16.34 -26.58
N GLU A 407 -26.76 17.22 -25.88
CA GLU A 407 -26.21 18.43 -26.48
C GLU A 407 -24.98 18.06 -27.32
N PHE A 408 -24.94 18.52 -28.57
CA PHE A 408 -23.78 18.29 -29.44
C PHE A 408 -23.53 19.46 -30.37
N SER A 409 -22.31 19.54 -30.89
CA SER A 409 -21.92 20.51 -31.91
C SER A 409 -21.52 19.81 -33.21
N ILE A 410 -21.82 20.46 -34.33
CA ILE A 410 -21.28 20.11 -35.64
C ILE A 410 -20.18 21.11 -35.95
N ASP A 411 -18.97 20.60 -36.19
CA ASP A 411 -17.78 21.42 -36.41
C ASP A 411 -17.67 21.89 -37.87
N SER A 412 -16.59 22.59 -38.20
CA SER A 412 -16.40 23.17 -39.55
C SER A 412 -16.07 22.13 -40.63
N LEU A 413 -15.88 20.85 -40.29
CA LEU A 413 -15.82 19.75 -41.25
C LEU A 413 -17.20 19.08 -41.43
N PHE A 414 -18.26 19.66 -40.86
CA PHE A 414 -19.63 19.14 -40.90
C PHE A 414 -19.79 17.81 -40.16
N ILE A 415 -18.96 17.61 -39.14
CA ILE A 415 -18.94 16.40 -38.32
C ILE A 415 -19.35 16.72 -36.90
N ARG A 416 -20.18 15.85 -36.32
CA ARG A 416 -20.49 15.91 -34.89
C ARG A 416 -19.22 15.71 -34.06
N SER A 417 -18.89 16.71 -33.26
CA SER A 417 -17.83 16.62 -32.25
C SER A 417 -18.11 15.50 -31.25
N ALA A 418 -17.07 14.83 -30.77
CA ALA A 418 -17.20 13.77 -29.77
C ALA A 418 -17.09 14.37 -28.37
N THR A 419 -18.04 14.02 -27.49
CA THR A 419 -17.87 14.12 -26.04
C THR A 419 -17.78 12.69 -25.53
N VAL A 420 -16.64 12.28 -24.97
CA VAL A 420 -16.42 10.93 -24.46
C VAL A 420 -16.01 10.97 -23.00
N THR A 421 -16.40 9.95 -22.24
CA THR A 421 -16.16 9.88 -20.80
C THR A 421 -15.36 8.64 -20.44
N LEU A 422 -14.50 8.77 -19.44
CA LEU A 422 -13.79 7.67 -18.79
C LEU A 422 -14.21 7.63 -17.31
N GLY A 423 -14.61 6.45 -16.85
CA GLY A 423 -15.13 6.24 -15.51
C GLY A 423 -14.86 4.84 -14.98
N THR A 424 -15.52 4.48 -13.89
CA THR A 424 -15.50 3.11 -13.33
C THR A 424 -16.89 2.57 -13.12
N TYR A 425 -16.99 1.25 -13.05
CA TYR A 425 -18.21 0.53 -12.73
C TYR A 425 -18.57 0.64 -11.24
N MET A 426 -19.84 0.85 -10.97
CA MET A 426 -20.44 0.93 -9.63
C MET A 426 -21.57 -0.10 -9.52
N ASN A 427 -21.93 -0.47 -8.29
CA ASN A 427 -23.02 -1.41 -8.00
C ASN A 427 -22.90 -2.72 -8.83
N ASP A 428 -21.73 -3.36 -8.74
CA ASP A 428 -21.40 -4.61 -9.46
C ASP A 428 -21.63 -4.55 -10.98
N GLY A 429 -21.38 -3.38 -11.59
CA GLY A 429 -21.49 -3.17 -13.04
C GLY A 429 -22.87 -2.70 -13.51
N ALA A 430 -23.77 -2.33 -12.60
CA ALA A 430 -25.07 -1.77 -12.97
C ALA A 430 -24.95 -0.35 -13.55
N ASN A 431 -24.04 0.46 -13.00
CA ASN A 431 -23.88 1.87 -13.32
C ASN A 431 -22.42 2.23 -13.54
N VAL A 432 -22.16 3.38 -14.17
CA VAL A 432 -20.81 3.95 -14.30
C VAL A 432 -20.73 5.32 -13.62
N SER A 433 -19.66 5.54 -12.87
CA SER A 433 -19.27 6.85 -12.35
C SER A 433 -18.22 7.46 -13.27
N ASN A 434 -18.59 8.51 -14.00
CA ASN A 434 -17.70 9.22 -14.91
C ASN A 434 -16.73 10.13 -14.13
N TRP A 435 -15.46 10.12 -14.52
CA TRP A 435 -14.40 10.89 -13.84
C TRP A 435 -13.73 11.90 -14.76
N VAL A 436 -13.54 11.56 -16.03
CA VAL A 436 -12.94 12.44 -17.03
C VAL A 436 -13.89 12.53 -18.22
N GLU A 437 -14.07 13.74 -18.73
CA GLU A 437 -14.80 14.02 -19.95
C GLU A 437 -13.83 14.67 -20.95
N ALA A 438 -13.75 14.12 -22.16
CA ALA A 438 -12.99 14.71 -23.26
C ALA A 438 -13.96 15.21 -24.32
N PHE A 439 -13.84 16.48 -24.68
CA PHE A 439 -14.49 17.05 -25.85
C PHE A 439 -13.47 17.15 -26.99
N VAL A 440 -13.83 16.65 -28.17
CA VAL A 440 -12.96 16.56 -29.35
C VAL A 440 -13.71 17.05 -30.59
N ASN A 441 -13.08 17.97 -31.31
CA ASN A 441 -13.50 18.37 -32.66
C ASN A 441 -12.28 18.50 -33.59
N ASN A 442 -12.50 18.97 -34.82
CA ASN A 442 -11.43 19.11 -35.81
C ASN A 442 -10.28 20.04 -35.41
N LYS A 443 -10.50 21.03 -34.54
CA LYS A 443 -9.51 22.07 -34.17
C LYS A 443 -8.97 21.91 -32.77
N ASN A 444 -9.84 21.58 -31.83
CA ASN A 444 -9.62 21.65 -30.40
C ASN A 444 -9.91 20.30 -29.76
N TYR A 445 -9.19 20.03 -28.68
CA TYR A 445 -9.56 19.03 -27.70
C TYR A 445 -9.52 19.66 -26.32
N SER A 446 -10.39 19.25 -25.43
CA SER A 446 -10.36 19.69 -24.03
C SER A 446 -10.68 18.53 -23.11
N LEU A 447 -10.00 18.50 -21.96
CA LEU A 447 -10.23 17.54 -20.90
C LEU A 447 -10.84 18.26 -19.70
N LYS A 448 -11.98 17.79 -19.25
CA LYS A 448 -12.67 18.23 -18.05
C LYS A 448 -12.63 17.12 -17.01
N TYR A 449 -12.12 17.45 -15.83
CA TYR A 449 -12.08 16.54 -14.70
C TYR A 449 -13.33 16.72 -13.86
N LEU A 450 -14.04 15.63 -13.60
CA LEU A 450 -15.26 15.59 -12.79
C LEU A 450 -14.96 15.29 -11.31
N TYR A 451 -13.67 15.27 -10.94
CA TYR A 451 -13.16 15.05 -9.59
C TYR A 451 -12.21 16.17 -9.13
N THR A 452 -11.97 16.24 -7.83
CA THR A 452 -11.07 17.23 -7.20
C THR A 452 -9.68 16.67 -6.90
N ASP A 453 -9.59 15.50 -6.26
CA ASP A 453 -8.33 14.82 -5.97
C ASP A 453 -8.33 13.40 -6.58
N PRO A 454 -7.42 13.09 -7.53
CA PRO A 454 -7.36 11.76 -8.15
C PRO A 454 -7.02 10.65 -7.15
N LYS A 455 -6.33 10.95 -6.03
CA LYS A 455 -5.94 9.94 -5.05
C LYS A 455 -7.12 9.38 -4.28
N THR A 456 -8.11 10.22 -3.97
CA THR A 456 -9.30 9.87 -3.20
C THR A 456 -10.51 9.57 -4.07
N THR A 457 -10.35 9.58 -5.40
CA THR A 457 -11.41 9.27 -6.36
C THR A 457 -10.99 8.15 -7.30
N ILE A 458 -10.29 8.46 -8.38
CA ILE A 458 -9.88 7.51 -9.42
C ILE A 458 -9.01 6.39 -8.84
N TRP A 459 -8.07 6.74 -7.96
CA TRP A 459 -7.07 5.81 -7.43
C TRP A 459 -7.37 5.35 -6.01
N GLU A 460 -8.54 5.67 -5.44
CA GLU A 460 -8.91 5.31 -4.07
C GLU A 460 -8.81 3.80 -3.85
N SER A 461 -9.39 3.03 -4.78
CA SER A 461 -9.35 1.57 -4.75
C SER A 461 -7.92 1.01 -4.80
N ARG A 462 -6.97 1.79 -5.32
CA ARG A 462 -5.55 1.46 -5.47
C ARG A 462 -4.66 2.08 -4.38
N GLY A 463 -5.25 2.53 -3.26
CA GLY A 463 -4.51 3.16 -2.17
C GLY A 463 -3.97 4.56 -2.52
N GLY A 464 -4.59 5.23 -3.50
CA GLY A 464 -4.21 6.55 -3.98
C GLY A 464 -3.04 6.57 -4.97
N GLU A 465 -2.57 5.41 -5.43
CA GLU A 465 -1.48 5.31 -6.40
C GLU A 465 -2.00 5.15 -7.83
N GLN A 466 -1.54 6.03 -8.73
CA GLN A 466 -1.76 5.91 -10.16
C GLN A 466 -0.93 4.72 -10.71
N PRO A 467 -1.53 3.81 -11.49
CA PRO A 467 -0.80 2.74 -12.17
C PRO A 467 0.30 3.27 -13.09
N LEU A 468 1.47 2.63 -13.04
CA LEU A 468 2.60 2.96 -13.90
C LEU A 468 2.40 2.34 -15.30
N ASN A 469 3.02 2.95 -16.31
CA ASN A 469 3.10 2.36 -17.65
C ASN A 469 3.81 0.99 -17.63
N GLU A 470 4.97 0.95 -16.97
CA GLU A 470 5.82 -0.24 -16.84
C GLU A 470 5.85 -0.65 -15.35
N PRO A 471 5.81 -1.96 -15.03
CA PRO A 471 5.97 -2.43 -13.66
C PRO A 471 7.32 -1.98 -13.07
N LYS A 472 7.39 -1.80 -11.75
CA LYS A 472 8.59 -1.26 -11.06
C LYS A 472 9.88 -2.04 -11.36
N CYS A 473 9.77 -3.32 -11.68
CA CYS A 473 10.91 -4.19 -11.99
C CYS A 473 11.11 -4.48 -13.48
N GLY A 474 10.38 -3.77 -14.34
CA GLY A 474 10.34 -3.99 -15.77
C GLY A 474 9.65 -5.30 -16.16
N TYR A 475 9.26 -5.43 -17.43
CA TYR A 475 8.48 -6.58 -17.91
C TYR A 475 9.19 -7.93 -17.73
N THR A 476 10.53 -7.93 -17.75
CA THR A 476 11.38 -9.11 -17.58
C THR A 476 11.89 -9.30 -16.14
N ASN A 477 11.45 -8.45 -15.21
CA ASN A 477 11.91 -8.42 -13.82
C ASN A 477 13.42 -8.14 -13.66
N THR A 478 14.10 -7.64 -14.70
CA THR A 478 15.55 -7.38 -14.69
C THR A 478 15.94 -6.10 -13.96
N ASN A 479 15.01 -5.16 -13.79
CA ASN A 479 15.24 -3.87 -13.14
C ASN A 479 15.05 -3.93 -11.61
N CYS A 480 14.48 -5.04 -11.11
CA CYS A 480 14.47 -5.33 -9.69
C CYS A 480 15.93 -5.49 -9.19
N PRO A 481 16.36 -4.78 -8.13
CA PRO A 481 17.69 -5.01 -7.58
C PRO A 481 17.78 -6.46 -7.12
N TYR A 482 18.67 -7.23 -7.74
CA TYR A 482 19.00 -8.58 -7.28
C TYR A 482 19.39 -8.52 -5.82
N ASP A 483 18.83 -9.42 -5.03
CA ASP A 483 19.23 -9.65 -3.65
C ASP A 483 20.76 -9.68 -3.57
N PHE A 484 21.36 -8.81 -2.76
CA PHE A 484 22.83 -8.62 -2.67
C PHE A 484 23.57 -9.97 -2.53
N ILE A 485 22.90 -10.92 -1.86
CA ILE A 485 23.32 -12.30 -1.60
C ILE A 485 23.50 -13.10 -2.92
N LYS A 486 22.61 -12.95 -3.90
CA LYS A 486 22.68 -13.67 -5.19
C LYS A 486 23.75 -13.10 -6.12
N LYS A 487 23.98 -11.78 -6.08
CA LYS A 487 24.98 -11.10 -6.93
C LYS A 487 26.41 -11.32 -6.44
N ASN A 488 26.62 -11.42 -5.12
CA ASN A 488 27.96 -11.57 -4.53
C ASN A 488 28.04 -12.70 -3.49
N PRO A 489 27.80 -13.97 -3.88
CA PRO A 489 27.82 -15.09 -2.94
C PRO A 489 29.20 -15.25 -2.27
N ILE A 490 30.28 -14.95 -3.00
CA ILE A 490 31.66 -15.03 -2.49
C ILE A 490 31.92 -13.95 -1.43
N LEU A 491 31.49 -12.71 -1.67
CA LEU A 491 31.69 -11.59 -0.73
C LEU A 491 30.87 -11.81 0.55
N PHE A 492 29.65 -12.30 0.42
CA PHE A 492 28.80 -12.65 1.56
C PHE A 492 29.39 -13.80 2.39
N GLY A 493 29.95 -14.81 1.72
CA GLY A 493 30.69 -15.90 2.39
C GLY A 493 31.92 -15.40 3.16
N LEU A 494 32.66 -14.42 2.63
CA LEU A 494 33.81 -13.81 3.30
C LEU A 494 33.40 -13.03 4.56
N ILE A 495 32.28 -12.30 4.52
CA ILE A 495 31.76 -11.57 5.69
C ILE A 495 31.43 -12.54 6.83
N ILE A 496 30.75 -13.65 6.52
CA ILE A 496 30.43 -14.70 7.51
C ILE A 496 31.71 -15.29 8.11
N LEU A 497 32.71 -15.59 7.28
CA LEU A 497 33.99 -16.13 7.72
C LEU A 497 34.71 -15.17 8.70
N VAL A 498 34.74 -13.88 8.39
CA VAL A 498 35.35 -12.86 9.26
C VAL A 498 34.61 -12.74 10.59
N CYS A 499 33.27 -12.75 10.58
CA CYS A 499 32.48 -12.74 11.81
C CYS A 499 32.76 -13.95 12.70
N VAL A 500 32.90 -15.15 12.12
CA VAL A 500 33.23 -16.38 12.87
C VAL A 500 34.64 -16.30 13.48
N ILE A 501 35.63 -15.79 12.74
CA ILE A 501 36.99 -15.62 13.24
C ILE A 501 37.03 -14.63 14.42
N ILE A 502 36.32 -13.50 14.32
CA ILE A 502 36.23 -12.52 15.42
C ILE A 502 35.61 -13.17 16.66
N LEU A 503 34.54 -13.96 16.49
CA LEU A 503 33.87 -14.62 17.60
C LEU A 503 34.79 -15.63 18.31
N ILE A 504 35.59 -16.40 17.55
CA ILE A 504 36.59 -17.32 18.11
C ILE A 504 37.67 -16.56 18.90
N ILE A 505 38.17 -15.43 18.38
CA ILE A 505 39.17 -14.61 19.06
C ILE A 505 38.64 -14.07 20.39
N VAL A 506 37.39 -13.59 20.42
CA VAL A 506 36.75 -13.10 21.65
C VAL A 506 36.64 -14.21 22.71
N ILE A 507 36.23 -15.41 22.31
CA ILE A 507 36.14 -16.56 23.22
C ILE A 507 37.51 -16.93 23.80
N LEU A 508 38.55 -16.98 22.95
CA LEU A 508 39.92 -17.28 23.39
C LEU A 508 40.46 -16.23 24.36
N LEU A 509 40.17 -14.93 24.12
CA LEU A 509 40.54 -13.86 25.03
C LEU A 509 39.82 -13.98 26.37
N CYS A 510 38.51 -14.24 26.37
CA CYS A 510 37.75 -14.46 27.60
C CYS A 510 38.30 -15.65 28.41
N LEU A 511 38.64 -16.76 27.75
CA LEU A 511 39.25 -17.93 28.39
C LEU A 511 40.63 -17.59 28.97
N TYR A 512 41.46 -16.85 28.22
CA TYR A 512 42.77 -16.40 28.69
C TYR A 512 42.66 -15.55 29.96
N PHE A 513 41.79 -14.54 29.98
CA PHE A 513 41.56 -13.70 31.16
C PHE A 513 40.98 -14.49 32.35
N TYR A 514 40.12 -15.47 32.10
CA TYR A 514 39.59 -16.34 33.15
C TYR A 514 40.71 -17.19 33.80
N ILE A 515 41.59 -17.79 33.00
CA ILE A 515 42.72 -18.59 33.49
C ILE A 515 43.70 -17.73 34.28
N GLN A 516 44.02 -16.53 33.77
CA GLN A 516 44.84 -15.53 34.45
C GLN A 516 44.29 -15.21 35.84
N LYS A 517 43.00 -14.87 35.93
CA LYS A 517 42.36 -14.52 37.20
C LYS A 517 42.39 -15.66 38.23
N LYS A 518 42.18 -16.91 37.78
CA LYS A 518 42.22 -18.07 38.67
C LYS A 518 43.61 -18.31 39.26
N ARG A 519 44.67 -18.18 38.45
CA ARG A 519 46.06 -18.35 38.90
C ARG A 519 46.47 -17.32 39.95
N GLU A 520 46.03 -16.06 39.79
CA GLU A 520 46.33 -15.00 40.77
C GLU A 520 45.63 -15.24 42.12
N GLU A 521 44.39 -15.76 42.11
CA GLU A 521 43.70 -16.13 43.35
C GLU A 521 44.41 -17.29 44.09
N GLU A 522 44.94 -18.26 43.36
CA GLU A 522 45.71 -19.38 43.93
C GLU A 522 47.00 -18.89 44.62
N LYS A 523 47.80 -18.04 43.95
CA LYS A 523 49.03 -17.46 44.53
C LYS A 523 48.78 -16.70 45.83
N GLN A 524 47.73 -15.89 45.89
CA GLN A 524 47.41 -15.14 47.10
C GLN A 524 46.95 -16.04 48.25
N ASN A 525 46.33 -17.17 47.94
CA ASN A 525 45.91 -18.13 48.96
C ASN A 525 47.08 -18.90 49.58
N ASP A 526 48.22 -18.99 48.89
CA ASP A 526 49.40 -19.64 49.44
C ASP A 526 50.10 -18.80 50.53
N LEU A 527 49.89 -17.48 50.57
CA LEU A 527 50.54 -16.56 51.53
C LEU A 527 50.12 -16.75 53.00
N TRP A 528 48.93 -17.32 53.24
CA TRP A 528 48.42 -17.61 54.58
C TRP A 528 48.42 -19.10 54.91
N LYS A 529 48.69 -19.98 53.94
CA LYS A 529 48.79 -21.43 54.19
C LYS A 529 50.18 -21.77 54.68
N ILE A 530 50.26 -22.33 55.88
CA ILE A 530 51.50 -22.80 56.48
C ILE A 530 51.53 -24.32 56.40
N ASN A 531 52.61 -24.88 55.88
CA ASN A 531 52.80 -26.32 55.91
C ASN A 531 53.18 -26.76 57.33
N TYR A 532 52.46 -27.74 57.88
CA TYR A 532 52.73 -28.29 59.21
C TYR A 532 54.17 -28.73 59.41
N ASN A 533 54.82 -29.28 58.37
CA ASN A 533 56.20 -29.77 58.46
C ASN A 533 57.23 -28.65 58.70
N LEU A 534 56.86 -27.38 58.45
CA LEU A 534 57.71 -26.22 58.72
C LEU A 534 57.58 -25.71 60.16
N LEU A 535 56.59 -26.21 60.92
CA LEU A 535 56.37 -25.84 62.32
C LEU A 535 57.15 -26.81 63.21
N ILE A 536 58.19 -26.30 63.89
CA ILE A 536 58.99 -27.07 64.83
C ILE A 536 58.39 -26.87 66.23
N LYS A 537 58.04 -27.93 66.94
CA LYS A 537 57.58 -27.83 68.33
C LYS A 537 58.69 -27.24 69.20
N TYR A 538 58.33 -26.35 70.12
CA TYR A 538 59.33 -25.70 70.97
C TYR A 538 60.19 -26.70 71.77
N GLU A 539 59.61 -27.79 72.27
CA GLU A 539 60.34 -28.85 72.99
C GLU A 539 61.45 -29.50 72.15
N ASP A 540 61.17 -29.76 70.87
CA ASP A 540 62.13 -30.37 69.95
C ASP A 540 63.21 -29.35 69.57
N HIS A 541 62.84 -28.08 69.42
CA HIS A 541 63.77 -26.97 69.22
C HIS A 541 64.69 -26.76 70.43
N GLU A 542 64.17 -26.76 71.66
CA GLU A 542 64.96 -26.64 72.89
C GLU A 542 65.89 -27.85 73.10
N LYS A 543 65.43 -29.09 72.84
CA LYS A 543 66.28 -30.28 72.83
C LYS A 543 67.41 -30.19 71.80
N SER A 544 67.12 -29.68 70.59
CA SER A 544 68.14 -29.47 69.57
C SER A 544 69.14 -28.36 69.94
N MET A 545 68.66 -27.27 70.56
CA MET A 545 69.48 -26.12 70.96
C MET A 545 70.34 -26.42 72.20
N SER A 546 69.85 -27.24 73.13
CA SER A 546 70.61 -27.76 74.26
C SER A 546 71.66 -28.81 73.85
N MET A 547 71.42 -29.61 72.79
CA MET A 547 72.46 -30.46 72.18
C MET A 547 73.58 -29.62 71.50
N ILE A 548 73.24 -28.50 70.87
CA ILE A 548 74.19 -27.59 70.20
C ILE A 548 75.04 -26.77 71.21
N GLN A 549 74.55 -26.55 72.43
CA GLN A 549 75.24 -25.79 73.49
C GLN A 549 76.43 -26.52 74.15
N SER A 550 76.65 -27.80 73.85
CA SER A 550 77.77 -28.58 74.42
C SER A 550 79.16 -28.27 73.79
N LYS A 551 79.29 -27.25 72.92
CA LYS A 551 80.58 -26.88 72.28
C LYS A 551 80.96 -25.39 72.29
N LYS A 552 80.37 -24.53 73.11
CA LYS A 552 80.87 -23.13 73.25
C LYS A 552 80.90 -22.63 74.69
N SER A 553 82.11 -22.37 75.18
CA SER A 553 82.43 -21.76 76.46
C SER A 553 82.21 -20.24 76.46
N LEU A 554 81.79 -19.72 77.62
CA LEU A 554 82.02 -18.37 78.18
C LEU A 554 81.80 -17.15 77.25
N VAL A 555 80.67 -16.45 77.45
CA VAL A 555 80.54 -14.98 77.63
C VAL A 555 79.06 -14.57 77.49
N SER A 556 78.56 -13.82 78.49
CA SER A 556 77.27 -13.10 78.54
C SER A 556 75.97 -13.94 78.52
N ALA A 557 75.62 -14.47 79.70
CA ALA A 557 74.23 -14.78 80.03
C ALA A 557 73.44 -13.46 80.23
N GLY A 558 72.86 -12.94 79.15
CA GLY A 558 71.76 -11.98 79.21
C GLY A 558 70.47 -12.71 79.58
N GLN A 559 69.94 -12.42 80.76
CA GLN A 559 68.77 -13.04 81.37
C GLN A 559 67.52 -12.94 80.48
N SER A 560 67.08 -14.05 79.86
CA SER A 560 65.70 -14.17 79.34
C SER A 560 65.19 -15.60 79.17
N SER A 561 66.04 -16.63 79.10
CA SER A 561 65.56 -18.01 78.85
C SER A 561 64.93 -18.69 80.09
N ALA A 562 65.33 -18.33 81.31
CA ALA A 562 64.84 -18.98 82.53
C ALA A 562 63.40 -18.64 82.93
N LYS A 563 62.75 -17.66 82.27
CA LYS A 563 61.34 -17.29 82.52
C LYS A 563 60.35 -17.90 81.52
N LEU A 564 60.83 -18.51 80.43
CA LEU A 564 59.96 -19.12 79.41
C LEU A 564 59.40 -20.49 79.84
N LEU A 565 60.09 -21.19 80.76
CA LEU A 565 59.79 -22.57 81.16
C LEU A 565 58.54 -22.73 82.06
N SER A 566 58.06 -21.66 82.71
CA SER A 566 56.92 -21.72 83.64
C SER A 566 55.53 -21.63 82.98
N LYS A 567 55.43 -21.47 81.66
CA LYS A 567 54.15 -21.16 80.97
C LYS A 567 53.68 -22.21 79.95
N HIS A 568 54.37 -23.35 79.83
CA HIS A 568 54.02 -24.36 78.86
C HIS A 568 52.94 -25.33 79.40
N ASN A 569 51.67 -25.06 79.11
CA ASN A 569 50.58 -26.00 79.39
C ASN A 569 50.50 -27.05 78.25
N LEU A 570 51.06 -28.23 78.49
CA LEU A 570 51.14 -29.33 77.50
C LEU A 570 49.77 -29.84 77.03
N GLU A 571 48.72 -29.61 77.83
CA GLU A 571 47.34 -30.07 77.56
C GLU A 571 46.40 -28.94 77.07
N GLY A 572 46.91 -27.72 76.88
CA GLY A 572 46.11 -26.57 76.45
C GLY A 572 45.83 -26.47 74.94
N ARG A 573 44.80 -25.69 74.57
CA ARG A 573 44.47 -25.33 73.16
C ARG A 573 45.52 -24.46 72.47
N HIS A 574 46.47 -23.88 73.21
CA HIS A 574 47.56 -23.04 72.68
C HIS A 574 48.91 -23.72 72.90
N ARG A 575 49.71 -23.85 71.83
CA ARG A 575 51.03 -24.50 71.85
C ARG A 575 52.09 -23.61 71.20
N LEU A 576 53.30 -23.64 71.73
CA LEU A 576 54.42 -22.85 71.22
C LEU A 576 55.17 -23.61 70.11
N PHE A 577 55.35 -22.94 68.97
CA PHE A 577 56.10 -23.45 67.83
C PHE A 577 57.16 -22.43 67.38
N VAL A 578 58.15 -22.91 66.63
CA VAL A 578 59.10 -22.09 65.90
C VAL A 578 58.79 -22.20 64.42
N TYR A 579 58.57 -21.06 63.77
CA TYR A 579 58.32 -20.95 62.33
C TYR A 579 59.28 -19.93 61.74
N MET A 580 60.07 -20.31 60.74
CA MET A 580 61.07 -19.44 60.11
C MET A 580 61.98 -18.71 61.11
N ASN A 581 62.43 -19.42 62.16
CA ASN A 581 63.30 -18.88 63.23
C ASN A 581 62.65 -17.81 64.14
N GLU A 582 61.32 -17.65 64.10
CA GLU A 582 60.55 -16.83 65.02
C GLU A 582 59.62 -17.69 65.89
N TYR A 583 59.39 -17.26 67.13
CA TYR A 583 58.41 -17.90 68.02
C TYR A 583 56.99 -17.53 67.60
N VAL A 584 56.16 -18.55 67.40
CA VAL A 584 54.74 -18.42 67.04
C VAL A 584 53.88 -19.25 67.97
N MET A 585 52.70 -18.73 68.28
CA MET A 585 51.70 -19.41 69.09
C MET A 585 50.69 -20.08 68.15
N ALA A 586 50.62 -21.41 68.17
CA ALA A 586 49.57 -22.14 67.46
C ALA A 586 48.37 -22.34 68.38
N ARG A 587 47.19 -21.92 67.92
CA ARG A 587 45.91 -22.30 68.52
C ARG A 587 45.37 -23.51 67.76
N ILE A 588 45.08 -24.58 68.48
CA ILE A 588 44.46 -25.79 67.96
C ILE A 588 42.95 -25.61 67.97
N HIS A 589 42.32 -25.92 66.85
CA HIS A 589 40.88 -25.91 66.67
C HIS A 589 40.33 -27.34 66.79
N ASP A 590 39.21 -27.50 67.48
CA ASP A 590 38.62 -28.83 67.79
C ASP A 590 37.98 -29.49 66.55
N TYR A 591 37.70 -28.72 65.50
CA TYR A 591 37.02 -29.17 64.28
C TYR A 591 37.88 -29.00 63.03
N GLN A 592 37.88 -30.00 62.13
CA GLN A 592 38.49 -29.90 60.80
C GLN A 592 37.51 -29.22 59.82
N TYR A 593 37.67 -27.92 59.64
CA TYR A 593 36.80 -27.12 58.75
C TYR A 593 37.38 -26.99 57.34
N ILE A 594 36.56 -27.26 56.30
CA ILE A 594 36.93 -27.05 54.89
C ILE A 594 36.63 -25.59 54.52
N LEU A 595 37.68 -24.81 54.26
CA LEU A 595 37.56 -23.40 53.92
C LEU A 595 36.89 -23.19 52.55
N THR A 596 35.82 -22.39 52.52
CA THR A 596 35.16 -21.94 51.29
C THR A 596 35.95 -20.82 50.61
N ARG A 597 35.59 -20.45 49.37
CA ARG A 597 36.20 -19.32 48.66
C ARG A 597 36.03 -17.99 49.42
N LYS A 598 34.93 -17.83 50.15
CA LYS A 598 34.67 -16.64 50.99
C LYS A 598 35.60 -16.64 52.21
N ASP A 599 35.80 -17.79 52.86
CA ASP A 599 36.68 -17.90 54.02
C ASP A 599 38.14 -17.66 53.63
N MET A 600 38.59 -18.22 52.50
CA MET A 600 39.93 -17.96 51.97
C MET A 600 40.14 -16.48 51.63
N ALA A 601 39.13 -15.80 51.08
CA ALA A 601 39.19 -14.35 50.86
C ALA A 601 39.27 -13.58 52.19
N HIS A 602 38.49 -13.98 53.19
CA HIS A 602 38.52 -13.38 54.52
C HIS A 602 39.89 -13.57 55.20
N LEU A 603 40.47 -14.77 55.11
CA LEU A 603 41.82 -15.07 55.63
C LEU A 603 42.93 -14.27 54.93
N ARG A 604 42.80 -14.01 53.61
CA ARG A 604 43.72 -13.10 52.90
C ARG A 604 43.68 -11.70 53.50
N SER A 605 42.49 -11.15 53.74
CA SER A 605 42.36 -9.87 54.43
C SER A 605 42.92 -9.94 55.85
N MET A 606 42.70 -11.06 56.54
CA MET A 606 43.21 -11.25 57.90
C MET A 606 44.74 -11.18 57.98
N ARG A 607 45.41 -11.87 57.06
CA ARG A 607 46.87 -11.94 56.94
C ARG A 607 47.50 -10.58 56.68
N MET A 608 46.79 -9.68 56.00
CA MET A 608 47.27 -8.36 55.60
C MET A 608 47.13 -7.29 56.70
N MET A 609 46.42 -7.57 57.79
CA MET A 609 46.35 -6.61 58.90
C MET A 609 47.67 -6.52 59.66
N ASP A 610 48.06 -5.29 59.94
CA ASP A 610 49.20 -4.97 60.78
C ASP A 610 48.87 -3.74 61.62
N HIS A 611 48.91 -3.88 62.94
CA HIS A 611 48.65 -2.80 63.88
C HIS A 611 49.36 -3.08 65.20
N ASP A 612 49.80 -2.03 65.89
CA ASP A 612 50.59 -2.17 67.12
C ASP A 612 49.81 -2.88 68.24
N ASN A 613 48.49 -2.66 68.31
CA ASN A 613 47.63 -3.26 69.33
C ASN A 613 46.79 -4.46 68.85
N VAL A 614 47.11 -5.03 67.69
CA VAL A 614 46.45 -6.24 67.17
C VAL A 614 47.51 -7.33 66.97
N ASN A 615 47.18 -8.57 67.37
CA ASN A 615 48.11 -9.68 67.23
C ASN A 615 48.06 -10.24 65.81
N LYS A 616 49.19 -10.22 65.11
CA LYS A 616 49.24 -10.60 63.70
C LYS A 616 48.99 -12.09 63.50
N LEU A 617 48.03 -12.42 62.63
CA LEU A 617 47.85 -13.77 62.12
C LEU A 617 49.00 -14.11 61.15
N VAL A 618 49.76 -15.15 61.48
CA VAL A 618 50.85 -15.66 60.64
C VAL A 618 50.28 -16.52 59.51
N GLY A 619 49.27 -17.33 59.81
CA GLY A 619 48.59 -18.16 58.83
C GLY A 619 47.85 -19.33 59.46
N PHE A 620 47.43 -20.27 58.62
CA PHE A 620 46.73 -21.48 58.99
C PHE A 620 47.50 -22.71 58.55
N SER A 621 47.64 -23.68 59.44
CA SER A 621 48.13 -25.01 59.12
C SER A 621 46.94 -25.94 58.87
N LEU A 622 46.66 -26.19 57.59
CA LEU A 622 45.56 -27.07 57.15
C LEU A 622 46.00 -28.53 56.99
N ASN A 623 47.28 -28.77 56.71
CA ASN A 623 47.82 -30.09 56.34
C ASN A 623 48.40 -30.87 57.53
N GLY A 624 48.05 -30.48 58.76
CA GLY A 624 48.50 -31.12 60.00
C GLY A 624 47.47 -32.11 60.55
N PRO A 625 47.76 -32.80 61.67
CA PRO A 625 46.81 -33.71 62.32
C PRO A 625 45.55 -32.99 62.82
N THR A 626 45.68 -31.71 63.19
CA THR A 626 44.58 -30.82 63.59
C THR A 626 44.69 -29.49 62.86
N LEU A 627 43.55 -28.83 62.65
CA LEU A 627 43.51 -27.47 62.12
C LEU A 627 44.08 -26.50 63.15
N MET A 628 45.06 -25.69 62.75
CA MET A 628 45.67 -24.71 63.65
C MET A 628 45.76 -23.33 63.03
N SER A 629 45.40 -22.30 63.79
CA SER A 629 45.74 -20.90 63.48
C SER A 629 47.05 -20.53 64.16
N ILE A 630 47.95 -19.93 63.41
CA ILE A 630 49.30 -19.57 63.84
C ILE A 630 49.36 -18.07 64.03
N TRP A 631 49.65 -17.63 65.24
CA TRP A 631 49.67 -16.23 65.65
C TRP A 631 51.07 -15.83 66.11
N LYS A 632 51.38 -14.54 66.05
CA LYS A 632 52.64 -14.03 66.61
C LYS A 632 52.65 -14.26 68.13
N TYR A 633 53.78 -14.74 68.65
CA TYR A 633 53.92 -15.05 70.07
C TYR A 633 54.03 -13.79 70.93
N CYS A 634 53.30 -13.78 72.06
CA CYS A 634 53.33 -12.72 73.07
C CYS A 634 53.87 -13.30 74.38
N ASN A 635 55.09 -12.91 74.76
CA ASN A 635 55.87 -13.57 75.83
C ASN A 635 55.30 -13.38 77.25
N ARG A 636 54.49 -12.34 77.52
CA ARG A 636 53.88 -12.10 78.85
C ARG A 636 52.52 -12.79 79.01
N GLY A 637 52.00 -13.44 77.96
CA GLY A 637 50.71 -14.14 77.94
C GLY A 637 49.51 -13.22 78.03
N SER A 638 48.36 -13.74 78.43
CA SER A 638 47.10 -12.99 78.48
C SER A 638 46.97 -12.11 79.71
N LEU A 639 46.18 -11.04 79.61
CA LEU A 639 45.83 -10.18 80.74
C LEU A 639 45.14 -10.98 81.86
N ALA A 640 44.29 -11.96 81.51
CA ALA A 640 43.67 -12.87 82.47
C ALA A 640 44.71 -13.61 83.33
N GLU A 641 45.73 -14.21 82.71
CA GLU A 641 46.80 -14.90 83.44
C GLU A 641 47.57 -13.96 84.37
N ILE A 642 47.84 -12.73 83.92
CA ILE A 642 48.58 -11.73 84.71
C ILE A 642 47.76 -11.27 85.92
N LEU A 643 46.46 -11.07 85.75
CA LEU A 643 45.56 -10.65 86.83
C LEU A 643 45.28 -11.77 87.86
N THR A 644 45.29 -13.04 87.45
CA THR A 644 45.02 -14.18 88.34
C THR A 644 46.23 -14.68 89.12
N ASN A 645 47.45 -14.35 88.70
CA ASN A 645 48.65 -14.95 89.27
C ASN A 645 49.23 -14.10 90.41
N GLU A 646 48.96 -14.50 91.66
CA GLU A 646 49.43 -13.80 92.87
C GLU A 646 50.97 -13.72 93.01
N SER A 647 51.72 -14.57 92.30
CA SER A 647 53.19 -14.57 92.33
C SER A 647 53.82 -13.44 91.50
N ILE A 648 53.05 -12.81 90.62
CA ILE A 648 53.48 -11.70 89.78
C ILE A 648 53.06 -10.40 90.48
N ASN A 649 53.82 -9.99 91.50
CA ASN A 649 53.53 -8.80 92.30
C ASN A 649 53.82 -7.50 91.52
N ILE A 650 52.98 -7.20 90.51
CA ILE A 650 53.00 -5.95 89.75
C ILE A 650 52.26 -4.91 90.59
N ASN A 651 52.91 -3.80 90.89
CA ASN A 651 52.27 -2.64 91.48
C ASN A 651 51.41 -2.00 90.38
N ILE A 652 50.14 -2.41 90.26
CA ILE A 652 49.21 -1.90 89.25
C ILE A 652 48.82 -0.47 89.67
N ASP A 653 49.58 0.52 89.21
CA ASP A 653 49.22 1.92 89.36
C ASP A 653 48.17 2.34 88.32
N GLY A 654 47.45 3.44 88.57
CA GLY A 654 46.37 3.90 87.68
C GLY A 654 46.85 4.22 86.26
N PHE A 655 48.12 4.62 86.10
CA PHE A 655 48.72 4.93 84.81
C PHE A 655 48.96 3.68 83.97
N PHE A 656 49.39 2.59 84.60
CA PHE A 656 49.56 1.29 83.97
C PHE A 656 48.22 0.71 83.48
N VAL A 657 47.17 0.80 84.32
CA VAL A 657 45.81 0.39 83.91
C VAL A 657 45.31 1.21 82.72
N TYR A 658 45.47 2.53 82.76
CA TYR A 658 45.08 3.41 81.66
C TYR A 658 45.78 3.03 80.35
N SER A 659 47.07 2.71 80.41
CA SER A 659 47.86 2.31 79.23
C SER A 659 47.32 1.00 78.61
N LEU A 660 46.95 0.01 79.42
CA LEU A 660 46.34 -1.24 78.95
C LEU A 660 44.96 -1.01 78.32
N ILE A 661 44.12 -0.14 78.91
CA ILE A 661 42.80 0.22 78.37
C ILE A 661 42.98 0.95 77.04
N LYS A 662 43.89 1.93 76.97
CA LYS A 662 44.17 2.70 75.75
C LYS A 662 44.60 1.78 74.61
N ASP A 663 45.55 0.88 74.86
CA ASP A 663 46.00 -0.10 73.87
C ASP A 663 44.86 -1.01 73.40
N THR A 664 44.01 -1.46 74.33
CA THR A 664 42.84 -2.30 74.02
C THR A 664 41.85 -1.57 73.10
N VAL A 665 41.54 -0.30 73.41
CA VAL A 665 40.64 0.54 72.61
C VAL A 665 41.24 0.86 71.23
N GLU A 666 42.53 1.15 71.15
CA GLU A 666 43.22 1.40 69.88
C GLU A 666 43.20 0.15 68.98
N GLY A 667 43.44 -1.04 69.56
CA GLY A 667 43.33 -2.31 68.87
C GLY A 667 41.93 -2.59 68.36
N LEU A 668 40.91 -2.34 69.18
CA LEU A 668 39.52 -2.60 68.82
C LEU A 668 39.01 -1.65 67.73
N ASN A 669 39.33 -0.35 67.85
CA ASN A 669 38.99 0.65 66.85
C ASN A 669 39.63 0.33 65.48
N PHE A 670 40.85 -0.22 65.46
CA PHE A 670 41.46 -0.69 64.22
C PHE A 670 40.68 -1.85 63.60
N ILE A 671 40.33 -2.87 64.39
CA ILE A 671 39.55 -4.03 63.90
C ILE A 671 38.19 -3.57 63.35
N HIS A 672 37.50 -2.68 64.06
CA HIS A 672 36.19 -2.16 63.66
C HIS A 672 36.20 -1.36 62.35
N ARG A 673 37.34 -0.78 61.99
CA ARG A 673 37.54 -0.05 60.72
C ARG A 673 38.18 -0.91 59.62
N SER A 674 38.67 -2.09 59.96
CA SER A 674 39.22 -3.06 59.01
C SER A 674 38.11 -3.85 58.31
N SER A 675 38.46 -4.61 57.27
CA SER A 675 37.55 -5.53 56.59
C SER A 675 37.03 -6.70 57.46
N ILE A 676 37.53 -6.84 58.69
CA ILE A 676 37.04 -7.83 59.66
C ILE A 676 35.84 -7.28 60.42
N GLU A 677 35.78 -5.95 60.61
CA GLU A 677 34.70 -5.17 61.21
C GLU A 677 34.36 -5.47 62.67
N VAL A 678 34.58 -6.69 63.17
CA VAL A 678 34.19 -7.15 64.50
C VAL A 678 35.25 -8.12 65.05
N HIS A 679 35.66 -7.98 66.31
CA HIS A 679 36.57 -8.92 66.96
C HIS A 679 35.84 -10.25 67.25
N GLY A 680 34.67 -10.14 67.88
CA GLY A 680 33.67 -11.19 68.05
C GLY A 680 34.02 -12.28 69.06
N ASN A 681 35.02 -12.03 69.91
CA ASN A 681 35.39 -12.86 71.07
C ASN A 681 36.24 -12.03 72.03
N MET A 682 35.81 -10.82 72.34
CA MET A 682 36.60 -9.92 73.17
C MET A 682 36.58 -10.40 74.62
N SER A 683 37.76 -10.64 75.21
CA SER A 683 37.90 -11.04 76.62
C SER A 683 39.32 -10.75 77.12
N SER A 684 39.50 -10.69 78.44
CA SER A 684 40.84 -10.51 79.03
C SER A 684 41.82 -11.64 78.68
N ARG A 685 41.34 -12.79 78.23
CA ARG A 685 42.16 -13.91 77.74
C ARG A 685 42.71 -13.67 76.34
N ASN A 686 42.00 -12.90 75.53
CA ASN A 686 42.40 -12.57 74.16
C ASN A 686 43.19 -11.25 74.07
N CYS A 687 43.25 -10.48 75.16
CA CYS A 687 44.19 -9.38 75.36
C CYS A 687 45.57 -9.93 75.74
N LEU A 688 46.45 -10.14 74.76
CA LEU A 688 47.81 -10.64 75.00
C LEU A 688 48.76 -9.48 75.27
N ILE A 689 49.77 -9.70 76.12
CA ILE A 689 50.78 -8.69 76.44
C ILE A 689 52.13 -9.08 75.83
N ASN A 690 52.72 -8.16 75.09
CA ASN A 690 54.04 -8.35 74.49
C ASN A 690 55.19 -8.00 75.46
N GLU A 691 56.43 -8.11 74.98
CA GLU A 691 57.62 -7.87 75.83
C GLU A 691 57.68 -6.42 76.37
N ARG A 692 57.11 -5.48 75.61
CA ARG A 692 57.07 -4.04 75.87
C ARG A 692 55.84 -3.60 76.66
N TRP A 693 55.08 -4.53 77.25
CA TRP A 693 53.85 -4.27 78.00
C TRP A 693 52.69 -3.65 77.19
N GLN A 694 52.69 -3.84 75.88
CA GLN A 694 51.60 -3.39 75.02
C GLN A 694 50.55 -4.49 74.88
N VAL A 695 49.26 -4.10 74.90
CA VAL A 695 48.16 -5.04 74.63
C VAL A 695 48.02 -5.30 73.14
N LYS A 696 47.94 -6.58 72.77
CA LYS A 696 47.69 -7.08 71.43
C LYS A 696 46.44 -7.97 71.44
N LEU A 697 45.41 -7.53 70.73
CA LEU A 697 44.16 -8.29 70.58
C LEU A 697 44.37 -9.51 69.68
N SER A 698 44.06 -10.69 70.18
CA SER A 698 44.25 -11.97 69.50
C SER A 698 42.93 -12.69 69.27
N ASP A 699 42.94 -13.75 68.46
CA ASP A 699 41.74 -14.57 68.22
C ASP A 699 40.53 -13.80 67.67
N TYR A 700 40.77 -12.82 66.81
CA TYR A 700 39.74 -12.08 66.10
C TYR A 700 39.53 -12.65 64.68
N GLY A 701 38.41 -12.32 64.04
CA GLY A 701 38.18 -12.61 62.60
C GLY A 701 38.00 -14.08 62.20
N ILE A 702 37.84 -15.02 63.14
CA ILE A 702 37.57 -16.44 62.82
C ILE A 702 36.24 -16.95 63.38
N PRO A 703 35.10 -16.24 63.21
CA PRO A 703 33.80 -16.70 63.71
C PRO A 703 33.38 -18.04 63.08
N PHE A 704 33.72 -18.27 61.81
CA PHE A 704 33.38 -19.48 61.05
C PHE A 704 33.97 -20.77 61.66
N LEU A 705 35.03 -20.68 62.46
CA LEU A 705 35.56 -21.82 63.24
C LEU A 705 34.95 -21.86 64.64
N ARG A 706 34.81 -20.69 65.27
CA ARG A 706 34.34 -20.55 66.66
C ARG A 706 32.91 -21.06 66.85
N THR A 707 32.04 -20.96 65.85
CA THR A 707 30.67 -21.52 65.92
C THR A 707 30.65 -23.04 66.19
N PHE A 708 31.73 -23.74 65.86
CA PHE A 708 31.85 -25.19 66.06
C PHE A 708 32.67 -25.57 67.31
N GLU A 709 33.16 -24.60 68.09
CA GLU A 709 33.96 -24.84 69.30
C GLU A 709 33.13 -24.61 70.57
N GLU A 710 33.10 -25.60 71.47
CA GLU A 710 32.49 -25.43 72.80
C GLU A 710 33.41 -24.62 73.73
N GLN A 711 32.84 -23.64 74.44
CA GLN A 711 33.53 -22.87 75.48
C GLN A 711 33.34 -23.51 76.85
N LYS A 712 34.43 -23.71 77.59
CA LYS A 712 34.36 -24.21 78.98
C LYS A 712 33.72 -23.14 79.89
N PRO A 713 32.85 -23.51 80.85
CA PRO A 713 32.21 -22.53 81.75
C PRO A 713 33.19 -21.62 82.50
N GLU A 714 34.35 -22.15 82.88
CA GLU A 714 35.44 -21.40 83.54
C GLU A 714 36.02 -20.27 82.67
N HIS A 715 35.88 -20.39 81.34
CA HIS A 715 36.41 -19.43 80.38
C HIS A 715 35.47 -18.23 80.20
N LEU A 716 34.21 -18.35 80.63
CA LEU A 716 33.18 -17.33 80.57
C LEU A 716 33.23 -16.33 81.74
N LEU A 717 33.98 -16.63 82.81
CA LEU A 717 34.11 -15.77 84.00
C LEU A 717 34.63 -14.35 83.69
N TRP A 718 35.37 -14.22 82.60
CA TRP A 718 36.02 -12.97 82.17
C TRP A 718 35.40 -12.38 80.91
N THR A 719 34.20 -12.87 80.57
CA THR A 719 33.35 -12.34 79.49
C THR A 719 32.36 -11.35 80.10
N ALA A 720 32.05 -10.29 79.35
CA ALA A 720 31.14 -9.27 79.85
C ALA A 720 29.73 -9.84 80.13
N PRO A 721 29.07 -9.47 81.24
CA PRO A 721 27.82 -10.10 81.68
C PRO A 721 26.65 -9.97 80.70
N GLU A 722 26.64 -8.96 79.85
CA GLU A 722 25.68 -8.73 78.77
C GLU A 722 25.82 -9.76 77.64
N ILE A 723 27.03 -10.23 77.35
CA ILE A 723 27.31 -11.27 76.36
C ILE A 723 26.88 -12.65 76.91
N LEU A 724 26.91 -12.84 78.25
CA LEU A 724 26.47 -14.08 78.89
C LEU A 724 24.96 -14.20 79.05
N ARG A 725 24.22 -13.08 79.06
CA ARG A 725 22.76 -13.04 79.28
C ARG A 725 21.95 -13.16 78.00
N CYS A 726 22.53 -12.86 76.85
CA CYS A 726 21.89 -12.89 75.54
C CYS A 726 22.61 -13.87 74.61
N ASP A 727 21.86 -14.74 73.92
CA ASP A 727 22.43 -15.54 72.82
C ASP A 727 22.76 -14.63 71.64
N ILE A 728 23.94 -14.01 71.66
CA ILE A 728 24.46 -13.22 70.54
C ILE A 728 24.94 -14.22 69.47
N SER A 729 24.01 -14.68 68.64
CA SER A 729 24.32 -15.64 67.56
C SER A 729 25.35 -15.09 66.57
N HIS A 730 25.40 -13.76 66.38
CA HIS A 730 26.35 -13.06 65.50
C HIS A 730 26.96 -11.86 66.24
N PRO A 731 28.26 -11.90 66.59
CA PRO A 731 28.91 -10.77 67.24
C PRO A 731 28.88 -9.52 66.37
N ASN A 732 28.69 -8.36 66.98
CA ASN A 732 28.69 -7.05 66.35
C ASN A 732 29.66 -6.10 67.09
N LYS A 733 29.83 -4.88 66.57
CA LYS A 733 30.75 -3.90 67.15
C LYS A 733 30.34 -3.50 68.57
N GLU A 734 29.03 -3.44 68.82
CA GLU A 734 28.48 -3.16 70.15
C GLU A 734 28.81 -4.27 71.16
N SER A 735 28.91 -5.52 70.72
CA SER A 735 29.26 -6.66 71.59
C SER A 735 30.75 -6.75 71.93
N ASP A 736 31.61 -5.98 71.27
CA ASP A 736 33.04 -5.95 71.59
C ASP A 736 33.42 -4.85 72.60
N ILE A 737 32.51 -3.90 72.87
CA ILE A 737 32.70 -2.73 73.73
C ILE A 737 31.96 -2.96 75.06
#